data_AF-A0A938RUU1-F1
#
_entry.id   AF-A0A938RUU1-F1
#
_cell.length_a   1.000
_cell.length_b   1.000
_cell.length_c   1.000
_cell.angle_alpha   90.00
_cell.angle_beta   90.00
_cell.angle_gamma   90.00
#
_symmetry.space_group_name_H-M   'P 1'
#
loop_
_entity.id
_entity.type
_entity.pdbx_description
1 polymer ?
#
loop_
_entity_poly.entity_id
_entity_poly.type
_entity_poly.pdbx_seq_one_letter_code
_entity_poly.pdbx_strand_id
1 'polypeptide(L)'
;MIAPVPTPPRARWPRRTTLAASTCCAAIALWAAPAHAAFCTGKQNGLWCDGNNLVNCSNGAQTSSKSCPAGCQSMPPGVPDQCKSASGPCAGKQDGAWCDGNNLLQCKGGAVASSKGCPYGCQSMPSGVADVCKSAPAPSGPCSGKQDGAWCDGNNLLQCKGGAVASSTPCPNGCEVKPPGTPDVCKAASQPSGPCTGKSDGAWCNGNELVQCKGGAVAGSQACPNGCEVKPPGTPDVCKASATTPCTAKPDGAWCSGDALLTCAGGNVTNSKTCTYGCQAMPPGQPDLCKPAPSASGPCSGKSDGQWCDGDKLLSCTGGKATASTGCKNGCQAMPAGVPDQCKPDAQPSGPCAGKPDGGFCDGDTLRICKGGQSVGNQTCELGCDAGEALCKQPPYDPQKACAGKADGAWCVGSQLASCKAGKVANAFNCPDGCQAMPAGVPDTCKKAGGDPACAGKWDGTWCSGGDLVQCSSGLIAKAVSCTKGCAEPAGGMAACKVKATGFCSGKQDGAWCDGGLLTQCKTGAAQSVFVCPGGCQASPAGVPDACKTAATPANQPAPAGSASAGESGGCATFSGKIDLWAGKGLPVWNQKDWGDQLGTCPGLTIHNSGCTITSLSMLHAYLGLKRSVDGKDGNDPVTENNWRTQYGGYAATSYEMGGKKVGGKCLVIWGSAPGGLVPAHGKNESTTCVSPKAASFIVNALKAGMPVVAGVHWPGGNSAFYGSSEDWHWVLVVGVDEGGPLINDPWGGKASVHLDQGGLGKYVLDDLYVFWQAGQQQGGMAPAPLDENGEPTTEDSLPKTLQYIDETPEVPTPTAAADAGSSATDGGFVAPAGDGGTGGKAAAAVQTAAKDSGCTSGGTASSMLLWLAFAAWWVARRQRH
;
A
#
# COMPACT_ATOMS: atom_id res chain seq x y z
N MET A 1 -68.39 24.05 69.16
CA MET A 1 -69.43 23.75 68.13
C MET A 1 -68.96 22.49 67.42
N ILE A 2 -69.58 21.33 67.67
CA ILE A 2 -70.69 20.67 66.92
C ILE A 2 -70.13 19.53 66.02
N ALA A 3 -70.86 18.40 65.93
CA ALA A 3 -70.50 17.15 65.21
C ALA A 3 -71.24 17.08 63.83
N PRO A 4 -71.57 15.95 63.12
CA PRO A 4 -71.69 14.49 63.45
C PRO A 4 -70.70 13.61 62.62
N VAL A 5 -70.58 12.25 62.59
CA VAL A 5 -71.41 11.05 62.92
C VAL A 5 -72.42 10.68 61.80
N PRO A 6 -72.37 9.47 61.15
CA PRO A 6 -72.80 8.19 61.77
C PRO A 6 -72.13 6.85 61.32
N THR A 7 -72.58 5.75 61.96
CA THR A 7 -72.25 4.30 61.79
C THR A 7 -73.45 3.54 61.12
N PRO A 8 -73.72 2.19 61.17
CA PRO A 8 -73.06 0.95 61.73
C PRO A 8 -73.06 -0.24 60.67
N PRO A 9 -73.25 -1.58 60.92
CA PRO A 9 -73.27 -2.46 62.13
C PRO A 9 -72.66 -3.92 62.08
N ARG A 10 -72.17 -4.45 63.24
CA ARG A 10 -72.41 -5.82 63.88
C ARG A 10 -72.03 -7.13 63.12
N ALA A 11 -71.93 -8.39 63.63
CA ALA A 11 -71.99 -9.14 64.94
C ALA A 11 -71.51 -10.64 64.70
N ARG A 12 -71.34 -11.63 65.62
CA ARG A 12 -71.06 -11.82 67.08
C ARG A 12 -70.80 -13.33 67.45
N TRP A 13 -69.69 -13.68 68.14
CA TRP A 13 -69.54 -14.79 69.16
C TRP A 13 -69.76 -16.29 68.75
N PRO A 14 -69.59 -17.36 69.60
CA PRO A 14 -69.09 -17.48 71.00
C PRO A 14 -68.08 -18.62 71.39
N ARG A 15 -67.30 -18.39 72.47
CA ARG A 15 -66.88 -19.25 73.62
C ARG A 15 -66.82 -20.81 73.56
N ARG A 16 -65.80 -21.36 74.27
CA ARG A 16 -65.98 -22.23 75.47
C ARG A 16 -64.74 -22.21 76.39
N THR A 17 -64.92 -22.64 77.65
CA THR A 17 -63.93 -22.59 78.76
C THR A 17 -64.18 -23.73 79.76
N THR A 18 -63.14 -24.34 80.34
CA THR A 18 -63.29 -25.25 81.50
C THR A 18 -62.07 -25.27 82.43
N LEU A 19 -62.40 -25.42 83.72
CA LEU A 19 -61.57 -25.64 84.93
C LEU A 19 -61.04 -27.10 85.01
N ALA A 20 -60.15 -27.54 85.91
CA ALA A 20 -59.19 -26.92 86.85
C ALA A 20 -58.32 -28.02 87.53
N ALA A 21 -57.45 -27.63 88.48
CA ALA A 21 -56.89 -28.44 89.58
C ALA A 21 -55.89 -29.58 89.21
N SER A 22 -55.00 -30.05 90.09
CA SER A 22 -54.39 -29.51 91.33
C SER A 22 -53.23 -30.44 91.74
N THR A 23 -52.22 -29.93 92.46
CA THR A 23 -51.27 -30.68 93.35
C THR A 23 -50.47 -31.86 92.76
N CYS A 24 -49.24 -32.16 93.15
CA CYS A 24 -48.11 -31.47 93.78
C CYS A 24 -47.05 -32.58 93.97
N CYS A 25 -45.87 -32.45 93.36
CA CYS A 25 -44.66 -33.11 93.87
C CYS A 25 -43.45 -32.32 93.36
N ALA A 26 -42.40 -32.20 94.17
CA ALA A 26 -41.33 -31.24 93.94
C ALA A 26 -40.31 -31.73 92.91
N ALA A 27 -40.01 -30.90 91.91
CA ALA A 27 -38.86 -31.05 91.03
C ALA A 27 -38.16 -29.70 90.83
N ILE A 28 -36.83 -29.73 90.97
CA ILE A 28 -35.85 -28.65 90.93
C ILE A 28 -36.17 -27.55 89.89
N ALA A 29 -36.17 -26.29 90.32
CA ALA A 29 -36.40 -25.12 89.46
C ALA A 29 -35.19 -24.80 88.57
N LEU A 30 -35.03 -25.57 87.49
CA LEU A 30 -34.20 -25.18 86.35
C LEU A 30 -34.86 -23.99 85.64
N TRP A 31 -34.20 -22.84 85.69
CA TRP A 31 -34.62 -21.66 84.94
C TRP A 31 -34.52 -21.97 83.44
N ALA A 32 -35.66 -21.90 82.74
CA ALA A 32 -35.69 -22.00 81.28
C ALA A 32 -35.04 -20.75 80.67
N ALA A 33 -33.73 -20.82 80.44
CA ALA A 33 -33.00 -19.80 79.69
C ALA A 33 -33.65 -19.60 78.31
N PRO A 34 -33.67 -18.37 77.76
CA PRO A 34 -34.27 -18.11 76.46
C PRO A 34 -33.59 -18.97 75.37
N ALA A 35 -34.38 -19.54 74.47
CA ALA A 35 -33.94 -20.58 73.52
C ALA A 35 -32.71 -20.22 72.66
N HIS A 36 -32.42 -18.93 72.51
CA HIS A 36 -31.22 -18.39 71.86
C HIS A 36 -29.90 -18.76 72.56
N ALA A 37 -29.90 -19.00 73.87
CA ALA A 37 -28.69 -19.43 74.60
C ALA A 37 -28.18 -20.79 74.11
N ALA A 38 -29.09 -21.71 73.75
CA ALA A 38 -28.75 -23.06 73.33
C ALA A 38 -28.00 -23.10 71.99
N PHE A 39 -28.17 -22.10 71.11
CA PHE A 39 -27.56 -22.09 69.78
C PHE A 39 -26.03 -21.87 69.83
N CYS A 40 -25.55 -21.00 70.73
CA CYS A 40 -24.13 -20.68 70.86
C CYS A 40 -23.34 -21.65 71.76
N THR A 41 -24.00 -22.56 72.47
CA THR A 41 -23.36 -23.61 73.28
C THR A 41 -22.39 -24.43 72.43
N GLY A 42 -21.10 -24.44 72.83
CA GLY A 42 -20.05 -25.19 72.13
C GLY A 42 -19.54 -24.55 70.82
N LYS A 43 -20.08 -23.40 70.40
CA LYS A 43 -19.56 -22.64 69.27
C LYS A 43 -18.42 -21.71 69.70
N GLN A 44 -17.39 -21.58 68.85
CA GLN A 44 -16.31 -20.61 69.05
C GLN A 44 -16.80 -19.17 68.81
N ASN A 45 -16.01 -18.19 69.24
CA ASN A 45 -16.33 -16.77 69.07
C ASN A 45 -16.33 -16.40 67.57
N GLY A 46 -17.46 -15.91 67.05
CA GLY A 46 -17.62 -15.63 65.62
C GLY A 46 -19.07 -15.60 65.15
N LEU A 47 -19.26 -15.45 63.83
CA LEU A 47 -20.57 -15.45 63.17
C LEU A 47 -20.95 -16.86 62.72
N TRP A 48 -22.18 -17.27 63.01
CA TRP A 48 -22.69 -18.63 62.82
C TRP A 48 -24.11 -18.64 62.25
N CYS A 49 -24.45 -19.69 61.51
CA CYS A 49 -25.70 -19.81 60.79
C CYS A 49 -26.78 -20.54 61.61
N ASP A 50 -27.95 -19.92 61.83
CA ASP A 50 -29.15 -20.59 62.37
C ASP A 50 -30.10 -21.10 61.28
N GLY A 51 -29.74 -20.84 60.00
CA GLY A 51 -30.53 -21.13 58.80
C GLY A 51 -31.07 -19.86 58.15
N ASN A 52 -31.67 -18.95 58.93
CA ASN A 52 -32.32 -17.73 58.44
C ASN A 52 -31.60 -16.44 58.86
N ASN A 53 -30.80 -16.50 59.92
CA ASN A 53 -30.04 -15.38 60.45
C ASN A 53 -28.55 -15.75 60.58
N LEU A 54 -27.74 -14.71 60.60
CA LEU A 54 -26.34 -14.76 60.99
C LEU A 54 -26.20 -14.30 62.44
N VAL A 55 -25.82 -15.22 63.32
CA VAL A 55 -25.80 -15.08 64.78
C VAL A 55 -24.36 -14.92 65.26
N ASN A 56 -24.08 -13.87 66.01
CA ASN A 56 -22.76 -13.63 66.59
C ASN A 56 -22.66 -14.30 67.97
N CYS A 57 -21.86 -15.35 68.08
CA CYS A 57 -21.59 -16.04 69.34
C CYS A 57 -20.32 -15.47 69.98
N SER A 58 -20.36 -15.22 71.29
CA SER A 58 -19.19 -14.90 72.10
C SER A 58 -19.29 -15.59 73.46
N ASN A 59 -18.24 -16.33 73.84
CA ASN A 59 -18.11 -17.05 75.10
C ASN A 59 -19.32 -17.97 75.39
N GLY A 60 -19.83 -18.64 74.34
CA GLY A 60 -20.99 -19.53 74.40
C GLY A 60 -22.36 -18.84 74.38
N ALA A 61 -22.44 -17.51 74.37
CA ALA A 61 -23.68 -16.74 74.36
C ALA A 61 -23.93 -16.02 73.02
N GLN A 62 -25.19 -15.87 72.63
CA GLN A 62 -25.59 -15.01 71.50
C GLN A 62 -25.47 -13.54 71.90
N THR A 63 -24.69 -12.77 71.14
CA THR A 63 -24.47 -11.32 71.34
C THR A 63 -25.26 -10.45 70.37
N SER A 64 -25.48 -10.92 69.13
CA SER A 64 -26.35 -10.30 68.14
C SER A 64 -26.88 -11.32 67.15
N SER A 65 -27.97 -11.00 66.44
CA SER A 65 -28.46 -11.77 65.29
C SER A 65 -28.90 -10.82 64.18
N LYS A 66 -28.59 -11.17 62.93
CA LYS A 66 -28.92 -10.40 61.73
C LYS A 66 -29.64 -11.30 60.73
N SER A 67 -30.88 -10.97 60.38
CA SER A 67 -31.64 -11.72 59.37
C SER A 67 -30.98 -11.67 57.99
N CYS A 68 -30.94 -12.80 57.30
CA CYS A 68 -30.43 -12.97 55.96
C CYS A 68 -31.60 -13.25 54.99
N PRO A 69 -32.00 -12.30 54.12
CA PRO A 69 -33.23 -12.42 53.31
C PRO A 69 -33.28 -13.63 52.35
N ALA A 70 -32.12 -14.14 51.91
CA ALA A 70 -32.01 -15.35 51.07
C ALA A 70 -31.66 -16.62 51.88
N GLY A 71 -31.84 -16.57 53.20
CA GLY A 71 -31.28 -17.52 54.14
C GLY A 71 -29.77 -17.30 54.34
N CYS A 72 -29.18 -18.11 55.22
CA CYS A 72 -27.77 -18.06 55.58
C CYS A 72 -27.00 -19.29 55.03
N GLN A 73 -25.68 -19.16 54.89
CA GLN A 73 -24.74 -20.22 54.50
C GLN A 73 -23.66 -20.42 55.57
N SER A 74 -23.40 -21.67 55.94
CA SER A 74 -22.25 -22.01 56.76
C SER A 74 -20.99 -22.17 55.92
N MET A 75 -19.88 -21.70 56.46
CA MET A 75 -18.56 -21.68 55.82
C MET A 75 -17.65 -22.76 56.43
N PRO A 76 -16.48 -23.06 55.81
CA PRO A 76 -15.53 -24.03 56.38
C PRO A 76 -15.02 -23.59 57.77
N PRO A 77 -14.65 -24.55 58.65
CA PRO A 77 -14.18 -24.23 60.00
C PRO A 77 -13.04 -23.19 60.02
N GLY A 78 -13.20 -22.15 60.84
CA GLY A 78 -12.28 -21.01 60.93
C GLY A 78 -12.67 -19.80 60.06
N VAL A 79 -13.62 -19.96 59.13
CA VAL A 79 -14.22 -18.86 58.38
C VAL A 79 -15.58 -18.49 59.00
N PRO A 80 -15.89 -17.21 59.27
CA PRO A 80 -17.21 -16.82 59.75
C PRO A 80 -18.31 -17.13 58.74
N ASP A 81 -19.46 -17.60 59.22
CA ASP A 81 -20.64 -17.87 58.38
C ASP A 81 -21.16 -16.56 57.73
N GLN A 82 -21.98 -16.67 56.67
CA GLN A 82 -22.41 -15.52 55.87
C GLN A 82 -23.91 -15.60 55.50
N CYS A 83 -24.50 -14.49 55.09
CA CYS A 83 -25.78 -14.55 54.38
C CYS A 83 -25.55 -15.13 52.97
N LYS A 84 -26.51 -15.92 52.46
CA LYS A 84 -26.51 -16.30 51.04
C LYS A 84 -26.71 -15.05 50.18
N SER A 85 -26.02 -15.00 49.04
CA SER A 85 -26.38 -14.06 47.97
C SER A 85 -27.79 -14.38 47.48
N ALA A 86 -28.62 -13.34 47.32
CA ALA A 86 -29.95 -13.49 46.73
C ALA A 86 -29.84 -14.07 45.30
N SER A 87 -30.70 -15.02 44.96
CA SER A 87 -30.80 -15.60 43.62
C SER A 87 -31.94 -14.96 42.82
N GLY A 88 -31.72 -14.78 41.51
CA GLY A 88 -32.65 -14.09 40.60
C GLY A 88 -31.97 -12.94 39.85
N PRO A 89 -32.70 -12.21 38.99
CA PRO A 89 -32.11 -11.19 38.11
C PRO A 89 -31.57 -9.94 38.85
N CYS A 90 -31.90 -9.76 40.14
CA CYS A 90 -31.32 -8.74 41.02
C CYS A 90 -30.09 -9.22 41.82
N ALA A 91 -29.63 -10.46 41.64
CA ALA A 91 -28.45 -11.00 42.31
C ALA A 91 -27.21 -10.12 42.05
N GLY A 92 -26.54 -9.68 43.12
CA GLY A 92 -25.34 -8.83 43.02
C GLY A 92 -25.56 -7.40 42.49
N LYS A 93 -26.79 -7.03 42.13
CA LYS A 93 -27.12 -5.67 41.67
C LYS A 93 -27.39 -4.73 42.85
N GLN A 94 -27.00 -3.46 42.68
CA GLN A 94 -27.29 -2.40 43.65
C GLN A 94 -28.78 -1.99 43.62
N ASP A 95 -29.25 -1.31 44.67
CA ASP A 95 -30.59 -0.73 44.72
C ASP A 95 -30.78 0.28 43.57
N GLY A 96 -31.76 0.06 42.69
CA GLY A 96 -31.96 0.86 41.48
C GLY A 96 -32.71 0.13 40.37
N ALA A 97 -32.82 0.76 39.20
CA ALA A 97 -33.48 0.19 38.03
C ALA A 97 -32.49 -0.57 37.13
N TRP A 98 -32.87 -1.76 36.67
CA TRP A 98 -32.02 -2.69 35.91
C TRP A 98 -32.80 -3.46 34.86
N CYS A 99 -32.23 -3.68 33.68
CA CYS A 99 -32.85 -4.45 32.62
C CYS A 99 -32.83 -5.97 32.86
N ASP A 100 -33.96 -6.60 32.53
CA ASP A 100 -34.14 -8.04 32.38
C ASP A 100 -34.91 -8.29 31.06
N GLY A 101 -34.16 -8.35 29.96
CA GLY A 101 -34.69 -8.44 28.60
C GLY A 101 -35.64 -7.29 28.23
N ASN A 102 -36.94 -7.57 28.18
CA ASN A 102 -37.99 -6.61 27.87
C ASN A 102 -38.59 -5.92 29.11
N ASN A 103 -38.07 -6.19 30.32
CA ASN A 103 -38.53 -5.56 31.55
C ASN A 103 -37.46 -4.65 32.15
N LEU A 104 -37.90 -3.57 32.78
CA LEU A 104 -37.12 -2.78 33.72
C LEU A 104 -37.51 -3.20 35.14
N LEU A 105 -36.61 -3.87 35.83
CA LEU A 105 -36.75 -4.29 37.22
C LEU A 105 -36.29 -3.17 38.16
N GLN A 106 -37.01 -2.95 39.25
CA GLN A 106 -36.46 -2.23 40.40
C GLN A 106 -35.88 -3.26 41.35
N CYS A 107 -34.57 -3.22 41.57
CA CYS A 107 -33.88 -4.05 42.55
C CYS A 107 -33.79 -3.32 43.89
N LYS A 108 -33.96 -4.07 44.99
CA LYS A 108 -33.75 -3.60 46.35
C LYS A 108 -33.21 -4.72 47.25
N GLY A 109 -32.07 -4.52 47.89
CA GLY A 109 -31.43 -5.52 48.75
C GLY A 109 -31.07 -6.83 48.03
N GLY A 110 -30.81 -6.77 46.71
CA GLY A 110 -30.58 -7.93 45.84
C GLY A 110 -31.84 -8.68 45.39
N ALA A 111 -33.04 -8.24 45.80
CA ALA A 111 -34.32 -8.81 45.38
C ALA A 111 -35.07 -7.91 44.39
N VAL A 112 -35.99 -8.49 43.60
CA VAL A 112 -36.88 -7.72 42.72
C VAL A 112 -37.99 -7.07 43.54
N ALA A 113 -37.99 -5.74 43.63
CA ALA A 113 -39.03 -4.95 44.31
C ALA A 113 -40.23 -4.65 43.40
N SER A 114 -40.02 -4.49 42.09
CA SER A 114 -41.09 -4.41 41.08
C SER A 114 -40.54 -4.69 39.67
N SER A 115 -41.41 -4.99 38.71
CA SER A 115 -41.07 -5.14 37.29
C SER A 115 -42.00 -4.29 36.42
N LYS A 116 -41.45 -3.63 35.39
CA LYS A 116 -42.19 -2.84 34.40
C LYS A 116 -41.83 -3.29 32.99
N GLY A 117 -42.80 -3.75 32.22
CA GLY A 117 -42.60 -4.05 30.80
C GLY A 117 -42.24 -2.80 29.99
N CYS A 118 -41.24 -2.92 29.12
CA CYS A 118 -40.79 -1.90 28.18
C CYS A 118 -41.20 -2.30 26.75
N PRO A 119 -42.19 -1.64 26.11
CA PRO A 119 -42.74 -2.08 24.81
C PRO A 119 -41.73 -2.16 23.66
N TYR A 120 -40.62 -1.41 23.75
CA TYR A 120 -39.56 -1.37 22.75
C TYR A 120 -38.25 -2.02 23.26
N GLY A 121 -38.35 -2.83 24.31
CA GLY A 121 -37.23 -3.41 25.04
C GLY A 121 -36.61 -2.46 26.07
N CYS A 122 -35.76 -3.02 26.94
CA CYS A 122 -35.01 -2.24 27.92
C CYS A 122 -33.65 -1.77 27.35
N GLN A 123 -33.09 -0.70 27.93
CA GLN A 123 -31.78 -0.13 27.64
C GLN A 123 -30.98 -0.01 28.93
N SER A 124 -29.87 -0.76 29.01
CA SER A 124 -28.94 -0.62 30.12
C SER A 124 -28.07 0.61 29.98
N MET A 125 -27.79 1.22 31.13
CA MET A 125 -27.03 2.46 31.26
C MET A 125 -25.65 2.19 31.90
N PRO A 126 -24.71 3.14 31.85
CA PRO A 126 -23.41 2.99 32.50
C PRO A 126 -23.53 2.77 34.02
N SER A 127 -22.57 2.04 34.61
CA SER A 127 -22.56 1.71 36.04
C SER A 127 -22.74 2.95 36.93
N GLY A 128 -23.69 2.88 37.88
CA GLY A 128 -24.11 4.01 38.73
C GLY A 128 -25.29 4.83 38.18
N VAL A 129 -25.73 4.58 36.94
CA VAL A 129 -26.96 5.15 36.37
C VAL A 129 -28.04 4.07 36.31
N ALA A 130 -29.28 4.42 36.62
CA ALA A 130 -30.42 3.51 36.55
C ALA A 130 -30.81 3.23 35.08
N ASP A 131 -31.09 1.95 34.78
CA ASP A 131 -31.53 1.51 33.45
C ASP A 131 -32.91 2.11 33.08
N VAL A 132 -33.22 2.15 31.78
CA VAL A 132 -34.45 2.77 31.25
C VAL A 132 -35.15 1.91 30.20
N CYS A 133 -36.45 2.11 30.00
CA CYS A 133 -37.12 1.57 28.82
C CYS A 133 -36.66 2.34 27.57
N LYS A 134 -36.45 1.64 26.45
CA LYS A 134 -36.21 2.27 25.15
C LYS A 134 -37.42 3.13 24.76
N SER A 135 -37.13 4.29 24.16
CA SER A 135 -38.15 5.12 23.52
C SER A 135 -38.74 4.40 22.31
N ALA A 136 -39.93 4.81 21.88
CA ALA A 136 -40.46 4.38 20.60
C ALA A 136 -39.47 4.75 19.47
N PRO A 137 -39.25 3.89 18.46
CA PRO A 137 -38.43 4.25 17.32
C PRO A 137 -39.04 5.46 16.62
N ALA A 138 -38.18 6.43 16.26
CA ALA A 138 -38.59 7.60 15.49
C ALA A 138 -39.23 7.16 14.15
N PRO A 139 -40.21 7.92 13.60
CA PRO A 139 -40.89 7.55 12.36
C PRO A 139 -39.87 7.37 11.22
N SER A 140 -39.73 6.14 10.74
CA SER A 140 -38.82 5.76 9.66
C SER A 140 -39.45 6.10 8.32
N GLY A 141 -38.90 7.10 7.64
CA GLY A 141 -39.35 7.55 6.33
C GLY A 141 -38.50 8.73 5.83
N PRO A 142 -38.73 9.23 4.61
CA PRO A 142 -37.89 10.28 4.02
C PRO A 142 -37.96 11.63 4.74
N CYS A 143 -38.92 11.83 5.65
CA CYS A 143 -39.00 12.98 6.55
C CYS A 143 -38.32 12.80 7.92
N SER A 144 -37.73 11.62 8.20
CA SER A 144 -37.10 11.37 9.50
C SER A 144 -35.89 12.30 9.72
N GLY A 145 -35.82 12.95 10.88
CA GLY A 145 -34.78 13.94 11.20
C GLY A 145 -34.87 15.27 10.43
N LYS A 146 -35.81 15.44 9.50
CA LYS A 146 -36.05 16.70 8.78
C LYS A 146 -36.99 17.61 9.56
N GLN A 147 -36.77 18.92 9.45
CA GLN A 147 -37.65 19.96 10.00
C GLN A 147 -38.96 20.08 9.18
N ASP A 148 -39.99 20.69 9.77
CA ASP A 148 -41.24 21.02 9.08
C ASP A 148 -40.95 21.94 7.87
N GLY A 149 -41.33 21.52 6.66
CA GLY A 149 -40.98 22.22 5.42
C GLY A 149 -40.97 21.32 4.18
N ALA A 150 -40.54 21.86 3.05
CA ALA A 150 -40.48 21.16 1.76
C ALA A 150 -39.09 20.55 1.51
N TRP A 151 -39.03 19.29 1.07
CA TRP A 151 -37.82 18.50 0.93
C TRP A 151 -37.85 17.54 -0.27
N CYS A 152 -36.73 17.36 -0.97
CA CYS A 152 -36.63 16.41 -2.06
C CYS A 152 -36.48 14.94 -1.61
N ASP A 153 -37.13 14.02 -2.33
CA ASP A 153 -36.77 12.58 -2.37
C ASP A 153 -36.04 12.16 -3.66
N GLY A 154 -35.77 13.15 -4.53
CA GLY A 154 -35.19 12.98 -5.87
C GLY A 154 -36.21 13.30 -6.96
N ASN A 155 -37.36 12.63 -6.95
CA ASN A 155 -38.39 12.72 -7.98
C ASN A 155 -39.62 13.53 -7.54
N ASN A 156 -39.84 13.68 -6.24
CA ASN A 156 -40.93 14.44 -5.65
C ASN A 156 -40.40 15.52 -4.69
N LEU A 157 -41.22 16.55 -4.51
CA LEU A 157 -41.14 17.46 -3.38
C LEU A 157 -42.10 16.98 -2.28
N LEU A 158 -41.53 16.53 -1.17
CA LEU A 158 -42.25 16.12 0.03
C LEU A 158 -42.49 17.33 0.93
N GLN A 159 -43.70 17.47 1.46
CA GLN A 159 -43.92 18.31 2.64
C GLN A 159 -43.74 17.44 3.88
N CYS A 160 -42.80 17.79 4.74
CA CYS A 160 -42.57 17.14 6.03
C CYS A 160 -43.27 17.92 7.15
N LYS A 161 -43.87 17.18 8.10
CA LYS A 161 -44.42 17.74 9.33
C LYS A 161 -44.27 16.75 10.49
N GLY A 162 -43.65 17.18 11.60
CA GLY A 162 -43.40 16.33 12.76
C GLY A 162 -42.55 15.09 12.47
N GLY A 163 -41.66 15.17 11.48
CA GLY A 163 -40.85 14.03 11.01
C GLY A 163 -41.58 13.03 10.10
N ALA A 164 -42.86 13.27 9.77
CA ALA A 164 -43.65 12.45 8.85
C ALA A 164 -43.92 13.17 7.52
N VAL A 165 -44.23 12.41 6.46
CA VAL A 165 -44.66 12.96 5.16
C VAL A 165 -46.11 13.43 5.29
N ALA A 166 -46.34 14.73 5.14
CA ALA A 166 -47.67 15.34 5.11
C ALA A 166 -48.27 15.34 3.69
N SER A 167 -47.45 15.50 2.66
CA SER A 167 -47.83 15.31 1.25
C SER A 167 -46.60 15.04 0.37
N SER A 168 -46.82 14.53 -0.84
CA SER A 168 -45.80 14.38 -1.88
C SER A 168 -46.31 14.99 -3.18
N THR A 169 -45.44 15.68 -3.92
CA THR A 169 -45.77 16.33 -5.20
C THR A 169 -44.70 15.96 -6.24
N PRO A 170 -45.04 15.20 -7.30
CA PRO A 170 -44.09 14.84 -8.34
C PRO A 170 -43.49 16.07 -9.03
N CYS A 171 -42.17 16.03 -9.24
CA CYS A 171 -41.40 17.06 -9.94
C CYS A 171 -40.99 16.51 -11.32
N PRO A 172 -41.64 16.92 -12.44
CA PRO A 172 -41.41 16.30 -13.75
C PRO A 172 -39.97 16.36 -14.28
N ASN A 173 -39.17 17.32 -13.81
CA ASN A 173 -37.76 17.50 -14.19
C ASN A 173 -36.80 17.12 -13.03
N GLY A 174 -37.28 16.38 -12.04
CA GLY A 174 -36.61 16.13 -10.77
C GLY A 174 -36.74 17.28 -9.76
N CYS A 175 -36.36 17.02 -8.52
CA CYS A 175 -36.37 18.00 -7.43
C CYS A 175 -35.00 18.70 -7.29
N GLU A 176 -34.99 19.93 -6.75
CA GLU A 176 -33.80 20.76 -6.49
C GLU A 176 -33.65 21.02 -4.99
N VAL A 177 -32.56 20.50 -4.41
CA VAL A 177 -32.23 20.72 -3.00
C VAL A 177 -31.67 22.12 -2.80
N LYS A 178 -32.18 22.86 -1.81
CA LYS A 178 -31.75 24.22 -1.46
C LYS A 178 -30.87 24.24 -0.20
N PRO A 179 -30.13 25.34 0.06
CA PRO A 179 -29.30 25.45 1.26
C PRO A 179 -30.12 25.33 2.56
N PRO A 180 -29.57 24.75 3.64
CA PRO A 180 -30.27 24.55 4.90
C PRO A 180 -30.99 25.81 5.41
N GLY A 181 -32.27 25.66 5.77
CA GLY A 181 -33.16 26.77 6.16
C GLY A 181 -33.97 27.36 5.00
N THR A 182 -33.74 26.94 3.76
CA THR A 182 -34.59 27.23 2.59
C THR A 182 -35.35 25.96 2.20
N PRO A 183 -36.68 26.00 1.95
CA PRO A 183 -37.41 24.84 1.44
C PRO A 183 -36.93 24.43 0.05
N ASP A 184 -36.90 23.12 -0.21
CA ASP A 184 -36.61 22.56 -1.53
C ASP A 184 -37.73 22.88 -2.54
N VAL A 185 -37.44 22.75 -3.85
CA VAL A 185 -38.40 23.05 -4.92
C VAL A 185 -38.31 22.04 -6.07
N CYS A 186 -39.38 21.88 -6.86
CA CYS A 186 -39.26 21.17 -8.13
C CYS A 186 -38.42 21.98 -9.13
N LYS A 187 -37.56 21.30 -9.91
CA LYS A 187 -36.81 21.94 -10.99
C LYS A 187 -37.77 22.49 -12.05
N ALA A 188 -37.58 23.76 -12.40
CA ALA A 188 -38.29 24.39 -13.51
C ALA A 188 -38.07 23.58 -14.81
N ALA A 189 -39.04 23.65 -15.73
CA ALA A 189 -38.87 23.06 -17.05
C ALA A 189 -37.66 23.69 -17.75
N SER A 190 -36.72 22.85 -18.20
CA SER A 190 -35.48 23.30 -18.84
C SER A 190 -35.80 24.23 -20.02
N GLN A 191 -35.29 25.47 -19.96
CA GLN A 191 -35.16 26.27 -21.19
C GLN A 191 -34.34 25.46 -22.21
N PRO A 192 -34.71 25.51 -23.51
CA PRO A 192 -34.06 24.68 -24.52
C PRO A 192 -32.56 24.95 -24.55
N SER A 193 -31.76 23.89 -24.41
CA SER A 193 -30.31 23.93 -24.33
C SER A 193 -29.67 24.24 -25.70
N GLY A 194 -29.80 25.50 -26.13
CA GLY A 194 -29.12 26.04 -27.30
C GLY A 194 -27.79 26.71 -26.93
N PRO A 195 -26.95 27.04 -27.93
CA PRO A 195 -25.64 27.66 -27.71
C PRO A 195 -25.68 29.09 -27.15
N CYS A 196 -26.88 29.62 -26.87
CA CYS A 196 -27.14 30.91 -26.23
C CYS A 196 -27.63 30.81 -24.77
N THR A 197 -27.81 29.60 -24.22
CA THR A 197 -28.29 29.40 -22.84
C THR A 197 -27.28 29.98 -21.84
N GLY A 198 -27.73 30.88 -20.97
CA GLY A 198 -26.86 31.52 -19.96
C GLY A 198 -25.91 32.61 -20.49
N LYS A 199 -25.96 32.93 -21.79
CA LYS A 199 -25.18 34.01 -22.42
C LYS A 199 -26.00 35.30 -22.52
N SER A 200 -25.33 36.44 -22.42
CA SER A 200 -25.94 37.75 -22.71
C SER A 200 -26.15 37.95 -24.21
N ASP A 201 -27.01 38.91 -24.55
CA ASP A 201 -27.19 39.38 -25.94
C ASP A 201 -25.83 39.77 -26.57
N GLY A 202 -25.56 39.28 -27.78
CA GLY A 202 -24.27 39.46 -28.45
C GLY A 202 -23.85 38.26 -29.31
N ALA A 203 -22.68 38.34 -29.92
CA ALA A 203 -22.11 37.29 -30.76
C ALA A 203 -21.22 36.33 -29.94
N TRP A 204 -21.33 35.03 -30.20
CA TRP A 204 -20.67 33.97 -29.42
C TRP A 204 -20.19 32.80 -30.29
N CYS A 205 -19.04 32.22 -29.99
CA CYS A 205 -18.55 31.03 -30.69
C CYS A 205 -19.33 29.76 -30.31
N ASN A 206 -19.69 28.99 -31.34
CA ASN A 206 -20.22 27.64 -31.26
C ASN A 206 -19.44 26.75 -32.26
N GLY A 207 -18.22 26.34 -31.86
CA GLY A 207 -17.29 25.63 -32.74
C GLY A 207 -16.85 26.49 -33.92
N ASN A 208 -17.25 26.09 -35.14
CA ASN A 208 -16.95 26.81 -36.38
C ASN A 208 -18.06 27.80 -36.79
N GLU A 209 -19.09 28.02 -35.98
CA GLU A 209 -20.06 29.11 -36.17
C GLU A 209 -19.92 30.21 -35.12
N LEU A 210 -20.22 31.44 -35.53
CA LEU A 210 -20.50 32.57 -34.66
C LEU A 210 -22.03 32.72 -34.56
N VAL A 211 -22.60 32.38 -33.40
CA VAL A 211 -24.05 32.51 -33.13
C VAL A 211 -24.35 33.89 -32.54
N GLN A 212 -25.40 34.53 -33.03
CA GLN A 212 -25.96 35.73 -32.44
C GLN A 212 -27.01 35.33 -31.41
N CYS A 213 -26.83 35.76 -30.17
CA CYS A 213 -27.73 35.49 -29.06
C CYS A 213 -28.59 36.72 -28.73
N LYS A 214 -29.88 36.49 -28.45
CA LYS A 214 -30.81 37.51 -27.98
C LYS A 214 -31.85 36.92 -27.04
N GLY A 215 -31.96 37.44 -25.82
CA GLY A 215 -32.87 36.92 -24.79
C GLY A 215 -32.60 35.45 -24.42
N GLY A 216 -31.36 34.98 -24.53
CA GLY A 216 -30.97 33.57 -24.32
C GLY A 216 -31.28 32.63 -25.50
N ALA A 217 -31.93 33.10 -26.56
CA ALA A 217 -32.21 32.33 -27.78
C ALA A 217 -31.22 32.67 -28.91
N VAL A 218 -31.08 31.77 -29.89
CA VAL A 218 -30.30 32.01 -31.11
C VAL A 218 -31.12 32.92 -32.05
N ALA A 219 -30.62 34.12 -32.29
CA ALA A 219 -31.18 35.09 -33.23
C ALA A 219 -30.61 34.95 -34.67
N GLY A 220 -29.52 34.20 -34.83
CA GLY A 220 -28.92 33.83 -36.12
C GLY A 220 -27.57 33.13 -35.93
N SER A 221 -26.98 32.59 -37.00
CA SER A 221 -25.60 32.12 -37.00
C SER A 221 -24.86 32.50 -38.29
N GLN A 222 -23.53 32.53 -38.20
CA GLN A 222 -22.61 32.79 -39.30
C GLN A 222 -21.51 31.72 -39.27
N ALA A 223 -21.34 30.99 -40.36
CA ALA A 223 -20.20 30.08 -40.51
C ALA A 223 -18.88 30.87 -40.57
N CYS A 224 -17.88 30.40 -39.81
CA CYS A 224 -16.52 30.92 -39.77
C CYS A 224 -15.56 29.89 -40.42
N PRO A 225 -15.17 30.05 -41.70
CA PRO A 225 -14.37 29.03 -42.41
C PRO A 225 -13.03 28.69 -41.74
N ASN A 226 -12.44 29.65 -41.03
CA ASN A 226 -11.17 29.51 -40.30
C ASN A 226 -11.36 29.23 -38.79
N GLY A 227 -12.59 28.87 -38.38
CA GLY A 227 -13.01 28.77 -36.98
C GLY A 227 -13.37 30.12 -36.34
N CYS A 228 -13.99 30.07 -35.17
CA CYS A 228 -14.37 31.25 -34.39
C CYS A 228 -13.28 31.64 -33.36
N GLU A 229 -13.21 32.91 -32.98
CA GLU A 229 -12.29 33.49 -32.01
C GLU A 229 -13.06 34.02 -30.80
N VAL A 230 -12.84 33.40 -29.63
CA VAL A 230 -13.47 33.83 -28.37
C VAL A 230 -12.76 35.08 -27.84
N LYS A 231 -13.53 36.10 -27.44
CA LYS A 231 -13.02 37.38 -26.92
C LYS A 231 -13.24 37.50 -25.41
N PRO A 232 -12.55 38.44 -24.72
CA PRO A 232 -12.72 38.64 -23.28
C PRO A 232 -14.17 39.02 -22.91
N PRO A 233 -14.66 38.62 -21.72
CA PRO A 233 -16.04 38.88 -21.29
C PRO A 233 -16.46 40.35 -21.45
N GLY A 234 -17.63 40.56 -22.06
CA GLY A 234 -18.14 41.90 -22.42
C GLY A 234 -17.79 42.36 -23.84
N THR A 235 -16.92 41.63 -24.56
CA THR A 235 -16.68 41.82 -26.00
C THR A 235 -17.37 40.69 -26.77
N PRO A 236 -18.11 40.97 -27.87
CA PRO A 236 -18.64 39.91 -28.73
C PRO A 236 -17.52 39.08 -29.38
N ASP A 237 -17.75 37.79 -29.52
CA ASP A 237 -16.87 36.89 -30.28
C ASP A 237 -16.90 37.24 -31.78
N VAL A 238 -15.89 36.78 -32.53
CA VAL A 238 -15.77 37.05 -33.98
C VAL A 238 -15.32 35.81 -34.74
N CYS A 239 -15.62 35.71 -36.03
CA CYS A 239 -14.91 34.74 -36.88
C CYS A 239 -13.42 35.10 -36.93
N LYS A 240 -12.52 34.10 -36.87
CA LYS A 240 -11.08 34.33 -37.04
C LYS A 240 -10.83 34.98 -38.38
N ALA A 241 -10.21 36.17 -38.36
CA ALA A 241 -9.70 36.81 -39.57
C ALA A 241 -8.78 35.82 -40.30
N SER A 242 -8.86 35.77 -41.63
CA SER A 242 -7.98 34.89 -42.41
C SER A 242 -6.53 35.30 -42.19
N ALA A 243 -5.76 34.45 -41.52
CA ALA A 243 -4.36 34.74 -41.20
C ALA A 243 -3.58 34.97 -42.50
N THR A 244 -3.09 36.21 -42.68
CA THR A 244 -2.26 36.69 -43.81
C THR A 244 -2.69 36.19 -45.20
N THR A 245 -3.31 37.06 -46.00
CA THR A 245 -3.39 36.89 -47.46
C THR A 245 -2.04 36.41 -48.01
N PRO A 246 -1.95 35.30 -48.78
CA PRO A 246 -0.67 34.68 -49.14
C PRO A 246 0.33 35.56 -49.90
N CYS A 247 -0.11 36.73 -50.36
CA CYS A 247 0.69 37.75 -51.04
C CYS A 247 1.32 38.79 -50.11
N THR A 248 0.94 38.88 -48.84
CA THR A 248 1.30 40.01 -47.94
C THR A 248 2.82 40.13 -47.70
N ALA A 249 3.57 39.06 -47.91
CA ALA A 249 5.04 39.02 -47.83
C ALA A 249 5.70 38.51 -49.14
N LYS A 250 4.98 38.50 -50.26
CA LYS A 250 5.47 38.03 -51.57
C LYS A 250 5.47 39.20 -52.58
N PRO A 251 6.56 39.45 -53.33
CA PRO A 251 6.55 40.46 -54.38
C PRO A 251 5.61 40.08 -55.52
N ASP A 252 5.23 41.08 -56.32
CA ASP A 252 4.28 40.94 -57.43
C ASP A 252 4.71 39.84 -58.42
N GLY A 253 3.82 38.88 -58.69
CA GLY A 253 4.16 37.66 -59.42
C GLY A 253 3.16 36.52 -59.24
N ALA A 254 3.46 35.35 -59.79
CA ALA A 254 2.66 34.14 -59.60
C ALA A 254 3.29 33.21 -58.55
N TRP A 255 2.47 32.66 -57.64
CA TRP A 255 2.91 32.00 -56.42
C TRP A 255 2.01 30.83 -56.01
N CYS A 256 2.60 29.70 -55.62
CA CYS A 256 1.84 28.57 -55.10
C CYS A 256 1.25 28.84 -53.71
N SER A 257 0.05 28.27 -53.49
CA SER A 257 -0.67 28.21 -52.22
C SER A 257 -1.47 26.90 -52.19
N GLY A 258 -0.83 25.81 -51.79
CA GLY A 258 -1.34 24.46 -52.02
C GLY A 258 -1.41 24.17 -53.53
N ASP A 259 -2.52 23.58 -53.99
CA ASP A 259 -2.75 23.27 -55.40
C ASP A 259 -3.21 24.47 -56.24
N ALA A 260 -3.34 25.67 -55.66
CA ALA A 260 -3.65 26.90 -56.39
C ALA A 260 -2.39 27.70 -56.72
N LEU A 261 -2.31 28.19 -57.96
CA LEU A 261 -1.41 29.25 -58.38
C LEU A 261 -2.11 30.60 -58.22
N LEU A 262 -1.65 31.41 -57.28
CA LEU A 262 -2.16 32.76 -57.02
C LEU A 262 -1.35 33.78 -57.81
N THR A 263 -1.99 34.82 -58.34
CA THR A 263 -1.28 36.03 -58.78
C THR A 263 -1.35 37.06 -57.65
N CYS A 264 -0.19 37.57 -57.26
CA CYS A 264 -0.02 38.63 -56.29
C CYS A 264 0.27 39.95 -57.00
N ALA A 265 -0.38 41.03 -56.57
CA ALA A 265 0.05 42.39 -56.87
C ALA A 265 -0.25 43.32 -55.69
N GLY A 266 0.70 44.20 -55.33
CA GLY A 266 0.54 45.15 -54.22
C GLY A 266 0.19 44.47 -52.89
N GLY A 267 0.82 43.32 -52.60
CA GLY A 267 0.57 42.52 -51.38
C GLY A 267 -0.77 41.78 -51.34
N ASN A 268 -1.60 41.88 -52.38
CA ASN A 268 -2.95 41.31 -52.45
C ASN A 268 -3.05 40.21 -53.52
N VAL A 269 -3.99 39.27 -53.35
CA VAL A 269 -4.30 38.26 -54.38
C VAL A 269 -5.17 38.92 -55.45
N THR A 270 -4.67 39.03 -56.69
CA THR A 270 -5.43 39.57 -57.84
C THR A 270 -6.04 38.49 -58.73
N ASN A 271 -5.52 37.26 -58.66
CA ASN A 271 -6.07 36.11 -59.39
C ASN A 271 -5.76 34.81 -58.64
N SER A 272 -6.55 33.76 -58.88
CA SER A 272 -6.34 32.42 -58.34
C SER A 272 -6.73 31.38 -59.38
N LYS A 273 -5.81 30.43 -59.66
CA LYS A 273 -6.00 29.35 -60.61
C LYS A 273 -5.65 28.01 -59.97
N THR A 274 -6.64 27.16 -59.74
CA THR A 274 -6.42 25.77 -59.31
C THR A 274 -5.66 25.01 -60.39
N CYS A 275 -4.60 24.31 -60.00
CA CYS A 275 -3.77 23.49 -60.88
C CYS A 275 -4.17 22.02 -60.76
N THR A 276 -4.66 21.41 -61.84
CA THR A 276 -5.21 20.04 -61.86
C THR A 276 -4.26 18.95 -61.35
N TYR A 277 -2.94 19.19 -61.42
CA TYR A 277 -1.89 18.27 -60.97
C TYR A 277 -1.04 18.88 -59.84
N GLY A 278 -1.58 19.89 -59.15
CA GLY A 278 -0.92 20.69 -58.14
C GLY A 278 -0.01 21.79 -58.70
N CYS A 279 0.42 22.68 -57.81
CA CYS A 279 1.31 23.80 -58.14
C CYS A 279 2.80 23.40 -57.98
N GLN A 280 3.69 24.06 -58.72
CA GLN A 280 5.14 23.91 -58.66
C GLN A 280 5.80 25.26 -58.36
N ALA A 281 6.51 25.31 -57.23
CA ALA A 281 7.37 26.43 -56.89
C ALA A 281 8.59 26.48 -57.82
N MET A 282 8.94 27.68 -58.28
CA MET A 282 10.09 27.92 -59.18
C MET A 282 11.26 28.57 -58.43
N PRO A 283 12.48 28.57 -58.98
CA PRO A 283 13.64 29.18 -58.32
C PRO A 283 13.45 30.70 -58.10
N PRO A 284 14.08 31.28 -57.05
CA PRO A 284 13.94 32.69 -56.73
C PRO A 284 14.18 33.61 -57.93
N GLY A 285 13.19 34.47 -58.22
CA GLY A 285 13.19 35.36 -59.39
C GLY A 285 12.39 34.85 -60.60
N GLN A 286 11.83 33.64 -60.54
CA GLN A 286 10.87 33.14 -61.53
C GLN A 286 9.47 32.98 -60.92
N PRO A 287 8.37 33.27 -61.66
CA PRO A 287 7.01 33.00 -61.18
C PRO A 287 6.73 31.50 -61.10
N ASP A 288 5.96 31.10 -60.08
CA ASP A 288 5.49 29.72 -59.92
C ASP A 288 4.53 29.30 -61.04
N LEU A 289 4.38 27.99 -61.26
CA LEU A 289 3.61 27.42 -62.37
C LEU A 289 2.71 26.27 -61.92
N CYS A 290 1.63 26.01 -62.67
CA CYS A 290 0.91 24.74 -62.53
C CYS A 290 1.75 23.59 -63.08
N LYS A 291 1.79 22.45 -62.37
CA LYS A 291 2.44 21.24 -62.88
C LYS A 291 1.78 20.79 -64.19
N PRO A 292 2.56 20.39 -65.21
CA PRO A 292 2.00 19.81 -66.43
C PRO A 292 1.32 18.47 -66.12
N ALA A 293 0.42 18.04 -67.00
CA ALA A 293 -0.13 16.69 -66.93
C ALA A 293 0.99 15.65 -66.99
N PRO A 294 0.97 14.58 -66.16
CA PRO A 294 1.97 13.52 -66.21
C PRO A 294 2.02 12.88 -67.60
N SER A 295 3.10 13.14 -68.33
CA SER A 295 3.43 12.39 -69.54
C SER A 295 3.71 10.94 -69.14
N ALA A 296 3.10 9.98 -69.84
CA ALA A 296 3.01 8.58 -69.43
C ALA A 296 4.37 7.99 -69.03
N SER A 297 4.62 7.94 -67.72
CA SER A 297 5.92 7.61 -67.14
C SER A 297 6.08 6.10 -67.04
N GLY A 298 6.74 5.49 -68.03
CA GLY A 298 7.28 4.13 -67.87
C GLY A 298 8.30 4.08 -66.70
N PRO A 299 8.56 2.91 -66.11
CA PRO A 299 9.27 2.76 -64.83
C PRO A 299 10.77 3.15 -64.81
N CYS A 300 11.32 3.62 -65.94
CA CYS A 300 12.65 4.23 -66.07
C CYS A 300 12.62 5.77 -66.23
N SER A 301 11.44 6.40 -66.26
CA SER A 301 11.33 7.85 -66.44
C SER A 301 11.95 8.58 -65.23
N GLY A 302 12.86 9.52 -65.48
CA GLY A 302 13.62 10.21 -64.44
C GLY A 302 14.74 9.40 -63.77
N LYS A 303 14.92 8.12 -64.13
CA LYS A 303 16.03 7.29 -63.66
C LYS A 303 17.24 7.42 -64.59
N SER A 304 18.46 7.45 -64.05
CA SER A 304 19.69 7.45 -64.84
C SER A 304 19.96 6.06 -65.45
N ASP A 305 20.88 5.99 -66.39
CA ASP A 305 21.29 4.73 -67.00
C ASP A 305 21.89 3.78 -65.93
N GLY A 306 21.43 2.53 -65.88
CA GLY A 306 21.75 1.60 -64.80
C GLY A 306 20.68 0.52 -64.57
N GLN A 307 20.83 -0.27 -63.51
CA GLN A 307 19.83 -1.26 -63.10
C GLN A 307 18.97 -0.72 -61.94
N TRP A 308 17.66 -0.95 -62.01
CA TRP A 308 16.66 -0.35 -61.14
C TRP A 308 15.50 -1.30 -60.82
N CYS A 309 15.03 -1.30 -59.58
CA CYS A 309 13.86 -2.08 -59.19
C CYS A 309 12.55 -1.51 -59.75
N ASP A 310 11.67 -2.42 -60.13
CA ASP A 310 10.25 -2.22 -60.38
C ASP A 310 9.48 -3.45 -59.85
N GLY A 311 9.08 -3.38 -58.57
CA GLY A 311 8.40 -4.47 -57.86
C GLY A 311 9.22 -5.77 -57.78
N ASP A 312 8.74 -6.79 -58.48
CA ASP A 312 9.38 -8.11 -58.58
C ASP A 312 10.49 -8.18 -59.64
N LYS A 313 10.74 -7.10 -60.40
CA LYS A 313 11.70 -7.10 -61.51
C LYS A 313 12.87 -6.14 -61.27
N LEU A 314 14.01 -6.52 -61.83
CA LEU A 314 15.14 -5.64 -62.06
C LEU A 314 15.12 -5.18 -63.51
N LEU A 315 14.87 -3.90 -63.73
CA LEU A 315 14.90 -3.26 -65.03
C LEU A 315 16.33 -2.77 -65.33
N SER A 316 16.76 -2.89 -66.58
CA SER A 316 17.88 -2.08 -67.09
C SER A 316 17.30 -0.86 -67.77
N CYS A 317 17.71 0.33 -67.34
CA CYS A 317 17.29 1.61 -67.89
C CYS A 317 18.42 2.21 -68.75
N THR A 318 18.06 2.80 -69.88
CA THR A 318 18.97 3.54 -70.76
C THR A 318 18.21 4.68 -71.45
N GLY A 319 18.68 5.91 -71.37
CA GLY A 319 18.01 7.10 -71.92
C GLY A 319 16.59 7.30 -71.35
N GLY A 320 16.38 6.97 -70.07
CA GLY A 320 15.07 7.04 -69.40
C GLY A 320 14.03 6.00 -69.86
N LYS A 321 14.43 4.98 -70.64
CA LYS A 321 13.58 3.87 -71.09
C LYS A 321 14.09 2.53 -70.58
N ALA A 322 13.18 1.58 -70.36
CA ALA A 322 13.55 0.21 -70.02
C ALA A 322 14.08 -0.50 -71.28
N THR A 323 15.31 -0.99 -71.23
CA THR A 323 15.99 -1.75 -72.30
C THR A 323 16.02 -3.25 -72.02
N ALA A 324 15.92 -3.67 -70.75
CA ALA A 324 15.71 -5.05 -70.35
C ALA A 324 14.91 -5.15 -69.04
N SER A 325 14.34 -6.33 -68.75
CA SER A 325 13.60 -6.64 -67.52
C SER A 325 13.85 -8.08 -67.10
N THR A 326 14.42 -8.27 -65.91
CA THR A 326 14.71 -9.59 -65.32
C THR A 326 13.82 -9.83 -64.10
N GLY A 327 13.08 -10.93 -64.06
CA GLY A 327 12.27 -11.30 -62.90
C GLY A 327 13.13 -11.77 -61.73
N CYS A 328 12.99 -11.15 -60.57
CA CYS A 328 13.70 -11.50 -59.35
C CYS A 328 12.82 -12.43 -58.48
N LYS A 329 13.22 -13.70 -58.39
CA LYS A 329 12.49 -14.78 -57.69
C LYS A 329 12.01 -14.43 -56.27
N ASN A 330 12.76 -13.61 -55.53
CA ASN A 330 12.44 -13.18 -54.15
C ASN A 330 12.15 -11.67 -54.06
N GLY A 331 11.82 -11.03 -55.19
CA GLY A 331 11.71 -9.59 -55.34
C GLY A 331 13.06 -8.88 -55.56
N CYS A 332 12.99 -7.61 -55.97
CA CYS A 332 14.17 -6.76 -56.15
C CYS A 332 14.54 -6.04 -54.83
N GLN A 333 15.80 -5.59 -54.69
CA GLN A 333 16.26 -4.72 -53.61
C GLN A 333 16.94 -3.46 -54.17
N ALA A 334 16.48 -2.30 -53.70
CA ALA A 334 17.08 -1.02 -54.04
C ALA A 334 18.40 -0.83 -53.29
N MET A 335 19.41 -0.30 -53.96
CA MET A 335 20.76 -0.10 -53.43
C MET A 335 21.05 1.38 -53.14
N PRO A 336 22.08 1.72 -52.34
CA PRO A 336 22.46 3.11 -52.08
C PRO A 336 22.86 3.84 -53.37
N ALA A 337 22.60 5.16 -53.41
CA ALA A 337 22.82 5.98 -54.59
C ALA A 337 24.24 5.84 -55.18
N GLY A 338 24.33 5.52 -56.46
CA GLY A 338 25.58 5.23 -57.17
C GLY A 338 25.89 3.73 -57.31
N VAL A 339 25.18 2.85 -56.62
CA VAL A 339 25.24 1.39 -56.80
C VAL A 339 23.99 0.93 -57.57
N PRO A 340 24.11 0.08 -58.62
CA PRO A 340 22.94 -0.47 -59.31
C PRO A 340 22.07 -1.33 -58.38
N ASP A 341 20.76 -1.27 -58.58
CA ASP A 341 19.83 -2.18 -57.90
C ASP A 341 20.08 -3.64 -58.30
N GLN A 342 19.63 -4.58 -57.48
CA GLN A 342 19.84 -6.01 -57.75
C GLN A 342 18.65 -6.87 -57.30
N CYS A 343 18.55 -8.08 -57.83
CA CYS A 343 17.62 -9.07 -57.27
C CYS A 343 18.03 -9.44 -55.85
N LYS A 344 17.06 -9.64 -54.95
CA LYS A 344 17.34 -10.20 -53.63
C LYS A 344 17.96 -11.59 -53.79
N PRO A 345 19.07 -11.90 -53.09
CA PRO A 345 19.67 -13.23 -53.14
C PRO A 345 18.66 -14.29 -52.69
N ASP A 346 18.85 -15.55 -53.11
CA ASP A 346 18.00 -16.64 -52.65
C ASP A 346 18.04 -16.72 -51.11
N ALA A 347 16.86 -16.67 -50.51
CA ALA A 347 16.74 -16.42 -49.08
C ALA A 347 17.43 -17.51 -48.25
N GLN A 348 18.25 -17.09 -47.28
CA GLN A 348 18.65 -17.95 -46.17
C GLN A 348 17.39 -18.62 -45.60
N PRO A 349 17.40 -19.94 -45.34
CA PRO A 349 16.19 -20.74 -45.18
C PRO A 349 15.29 -20.19 -44.06
N SER A 350 14.16 -19.62 -44.44
CA SER A 350 13.20 -19.01 -43.51
C SER A 350 12.46 -20.09 -42.74
N GLY A 351 12.85 -20.28 -41.48
CA GLY A 351 12.24 -21.19 -40.52
C GLY A 351 12.81 -20.95 -39.11
N PRO A 352 12.46 -21.77 -38.11
CA PRO A 352 12.92 -21.57 -36.73
C PRO A 352 14.46 -21.57 -36.58
N CYS A 353 15.16 -22.27 -37.48
CA CYS A 353 16.62 -22.35 -37.55
C CYS A 353 17.30 -21.22 -38.35
N ALA A 354 16.55 -20.25 -38.88
CA ALA A 354 17.12 -19.13 -39.66
C ALA A 354 18.09 -18.32 -38.80
N GLY A 355 19.35 -18.21 -39.25
CA GLY A 355 20.41 -17.52 -38.51
C GLY A 355 20.79 -18.18 -37.17
N LYS A 356 20.39 -19.43 -36.91
CA LYS A 356 20.83 -20.23 -35.76
C LYS A 356 22.04 -21.10 -36.16
N PRO A 357 23.04 -21.27 -35.28
CA PRO A 357 24.12 -22.22 -35.51
C PRO A 357 23.62 -23.67 -35.53
N ASP A 358 24.41 -24.57 -36.13
CA ASP A 358 24.14 -26.00 -36.12
C ASP A 358 24.20 -26.54 -34.68
N GLY A 359 23.11 -27.18 -34.22
CA GLY A 359 22.94 -27.57 -32.82
C GLY A 359 21.47 -27.58 -32.39
N GLY A 360 21.22 -27.82 -31.10
CA GLY A 360 19.88 -27.67 -30.51
C GLY A 360 19.58 -26.22 -30.13
N PHE A 361 18.32 -25.80 -30.20
CA PHE A 361 17.84 -24.57 -29.55
C PHE A 361 16.39 -24.70 -29.08
N CYS A 362 16.02 -23.94 -28.05
CA CYS A 362 14.67 -23.94 -27.49
C CYS A 362 13.75 -22.98 -28.25
N ASP A 363 12.64 -23.50 -28.76
CA ASP A 363 11.52 -22.76 -29.34
C ASP A 363 10.27 -23.00 -28.49
N GLY A 364 10.10 -22.16 -27.46
CA GLY A 364 9.18 -22.43 -26.35
C GLY A 364 9.52 -23.76 -25.66
N ASP A 365 8.52 -24.62 -25.47
CA ASP A 365 8.67 -25.95 -24.88
C ASP A 365 9.14 -27.01 -25.90
N THR A 366 9.63 -26.62 -27.08
CA THR A 366 10.17 -27.54 -28.09
C THR A 366 11.66 -27.31 -28.31
N LEU A 367 12.49 -28.31 -28.00
CA LEU A 367 13.88 -28.36 -28.44
C LEU A 367 13.91 -28.70 -29.94
N ARG A 368 14.41 -27.79 -30.78
CA ARG A 368 14.62 -28.02 -32.22
C ARG A 368 16.11 -28.24 -32.51
N ILE A 369 16.41 -29.19 -33.37
CA ILE A 369 17.77 -29.48 -33.84
C ILE A 369 17.93 -28.85 -35.22
N CYS A 370 18.90 -27.96 -35.36
CA CYS A 370 19.24 -27.23 -36.58
C CYS A 370 20.49 -27.78 -37.25
N LYS A 371 20.49 -27.80 -38.58
CA LYS A 371 21.69 -28.04 -39.41
C LYS A 371 21.58 -27.27 -40.73
N GLY A 372 22.61 -26.50 -41.10
CA GLY A 372 22.61 -25.66 -42.30
C GLY A 372 21.48 -24.61 -42.31
N GLY A 373 21.05 -24.14 -41.14
CA GLY A 373 19.89 -23.24 -41.00
C GLY A 373 18.52 -23.92 -41.21
N GLN A 374 18.46 -25.24 -41.36
CA GLN A 374 17.22 -26.02 -41.50
C GLN A 374 16.93 -26.86 -40.24
N SER A 375 15.65 -27.07 -39.93
CA SER A 375 15.22 -27.91 -38.80
C SER A 375 15.31 -29.38 -39.20
N VAL A 376 16.27 -30.12 -38.63
CA VAL A 376 16.50 -31.55 -38.90
C VAL A 376 15.89 -32.48 -37.85
N GLY A 377 15.37 -31.94 -36.74
CA GLY A 377 14.60 -32.69 -35.76
C GLY A 377 13.92 -31.77 -34.73
N ASN A 378 12.99 -32.30 -33.96
CA ASN A 378 12.34 -31.61 -32.85
C ASN A 378 11.90 -32.59 -31.74
N GLN A 379 11.92 -32.12 -30.51
CA GLN A 379 11.49 -32.85 -29.31
C GLN A 379 10.70 -31.89 -28.41
N THR A 380 9.46 -32.24 -28.08
CA THR A 380 8.68 -31.51 -27.07
C THR A 380 9.20 -31.86 -25.68
N CYS A 381 9.39 -30.86 -24.83
CA CYS A 381 9.91 -30.97 -23.48
C CYS A 381 8.76 -30.71 -22.49
N GLU A 382 8.30 -31.74 -21.76
CA GLU A 382 7.12 -31.66 -20.88
C GLU A 382 7.24 -30.63 -19.73
N LEU A 383 8.46 -30.20 -19.42
CA LEU A 383 8.78 -29.20 -18.38
C LEU A 383 9.50 -27.96 -18.94
N GLY A 384 9.45 -27.77 -20.27
CA GLY A 384 10.14 -26.70 -20.98
C GLY A 384 11.61 -27.00 -21.29
N CYS A 385 12.30 -26.01 -21.86
CA CYS A 385 13.64 -26.14 -22.43
C CYS A 385 14.52 -24.97 -21.94
N ASP A 386 15.80 -25.23 -21.58
CA ASP A 386 16.71 -24.16 -21.11
C ASP A 386 17.48 -23.51 -22.26
N ALA A 387 17.21 -22.22 -22.46
CA ALA A 387 17.71 -21.42 -23.57
C ALA A 387 19.25 -21.27 -23.64
N GLY A 388 19.99 -21.68 -22.60
CA GLY A 388 21.45 -21.68 -22.56
C GLY A 388 22.12 -23.03 -22.85
N GLU A 389 21.44 -24.16 -22.66
CA GLU A 389 22.07 -25.51 -22.69
C GLU A 389 21.56 -26.43 -23.80
N ALA A 390 20.56 -26.01 -24.59
CA ALA A 390 20.03 -26.78 -25.73
C ALA A 390 19.52 -28.19 -25.38
N LEU A 391 18.93 -28.34 -24.19
CA LEU A 391 18.39 -29.59 -23.65
C LEU A 391 16.97 -29.40 -23.10
N CYS A 392 16.14 -30.45 -23.19
CA CYS A 392 14.86 -30.50 -22.49
C CYS A 392 15.06 -30.64 -20.97
N LYS A 393 14.30 -29.87 -20.19
CA LYS A 393 14.26 -29.99 -18.73
C LYS A 393 13.84 -31.39 -18.32
N GLN A 394 14.71 -32.05 -17.57
CA GLN A 394 14.42 -33.37 -17.01
C GLN A 394 13.46 -33.22 -15.82
N PRO A 395 12.55 -34.19 -15.58
CA PRO A 395 11.81 -34.25 -14.33
C PRO A 395 12.74 -34.40 -13.13
N PRO A 396 12.31 -34.03 -11.91
CA PRO A 396 13.12 -34.15 -10.70
C PRO A 396 13.65 -35.59 -10.56
N TYR A 397 14.96 -35.72 -10.73
CA TYR A 397 15.64 -36.99 -10.92
C TYR A 397 15.66 -37.80 -9.62
N ASP A 398 15.17 -39.04 -9.67
CA ASP A 398 15.17 -39.98 -8.55
C ASP A 398 16.60 -40.26 -8.06
N PRO A 399 17.01 -39.73 -6.89
CA PRO A 399 18.40 -39.83 -6.44
C PRO A 399 18.81 -41.28 -6.14
N GLN A 400 17.86 -42.19 -5.87
CA GLN A 400 18.19 -43.60 -5.59
C GLN A 400 18.78 -44.31 -6.81
N LYS A 401 18.54 -43.81 -8.03
CA LYS A 401 19.06 -44.36 -9.30
C LYS A 401 20.43 -43.79 -9.70
N ALA A 402 20.89 -42.70 -9.07
CA ALA A 402 22.12 -41.99 -9.45
C ALA A 402 23.37 -42.88 -9.54
N CYS A 403 23.45 -43.90 -8.69
CA CYS A 403 24.62 -44.79 -8.56
C CYS A 403 24.49 -46.13 -9.31
N ALA A 404 23.37 -46.39 -9.99
CA ALA A 404 23.18 -47.64 -10.71
C ALA A 404 24.23 -47.80 -11.83
N GLY A 405 25.05 -48.85 -11.74
CA GLY A 405 26.14 -49.10 -12.69
C GLY A 405 27.41 -48.24 -12.49
N LYS A 406 27.46 -47.37 -11.48
CA LYS A 406 28.66 -46.59 -11.12
C LYS A 406 29.51 -47.35 -10.09
N ALA A 407 30.83 -47.16 -10.17
CA ALA A 407 31.78 -47.67 -9.17
C ALA A 407 31.72 -46.84 -7.87
N ASP A 408 32.26 -47.40 -6.78
CA ASP A 408 32.41 -46.72 -5.50
C ASP A 408 33.28 -45.45 -5.67
N GLY A 409 32.73 -44.29 -5.29
CA GLY A 409 33.34 -42.98 -5.56
C GLY A 409 32.31 -41.85 -5.53
N ALA A 410 32.76 -40.60 -5.68
CA ALA A 410 31.89 -39.43 -5.79
C ALA A 410 31.57 -39.14 -7.27
N TRP A 411 30.31 -38.77 -7.55
CA TRP A 411 29.80 -38.60 -8.91
C TRP A 411 28.82 -37.43 -9.03
N CYS A 412 28.87 -36.67 -10.11
CA CYS A 412 27.94 -35.58 -10.37
C CYS A 412 26.53 -36.07 -10.75
N VAL A 413 25.53 -35.41 -10.20
CA VAL A 413 24.09 -35.63 -10.41
C VAL A 413 23.43 -34.26 -10.51
N GLY A 414 23.51 -33.64 -11.70
CA GLY A 414 23.16 -32.23 -11.86
C GLY A 414 24.07 -31.32 -11.03
N SER A 415 23.50 -30.47 -10.19
CA SER A 415 24.23 -29.64 -9.23
C SER A 415 24.69 -30.38 -7.96
N GLN A 416 24.35 -31.67 -7.80
CA GLN A 416 24.77 -32.45 -6.63
C GLN A 416 26.01 -33.32 -6.90
N LEU A 417 26.79 -33.54 -5.85
CA LEU A 417 27.85 -34.56 -5.79
C LEU A 417 27.38 -35.72 -4.90
N ALA A 418 27.10 -36.87 -5.51
CA ALA A 418 26.65 -38.09 -4.85
C ALA A 418 27.81 -39.06 -4.61
N SER A 419 28.05 -39.43 -3.36
CA SER A 419 28.96 -40.52 -2.99
C SER A 419 28.24 -41.85 -3.21
N CYS A 420 28.67 -42.61 -4.21
CA CYS A 420 28.20 -43.95 -4.51
C CYS A 420 28.99 -45.02 -3.73
N LYS A 421 28.27 -46.06 -3.26
CA LYS A 421 28.85 -47.27 -2.68
C LYS A 421 27.98 -48.49 -3.01
N ALA A 422 28.58 -49.57 -3.51
CA ALA A 422 27.90 -50.78 -3.95
C ALA A 422 26.68 -50.51 -4.88
N GLY A 423 26.83 -49.56 -5.81
CA GLY A 423 25.78 -49.17 -6.76
C GLY A 423 24.62 -48.34 -6.17
N LYS A 424 24.72 -47.88 -4.92
CA LYS A 424 23.71 -47.05 -4.23
C LYS A 424 24.29 -45.72 -3.76
N VAL A 425 23.45 -44.69 -3.59
CA VAL A 425 23.86 -43.44 -2.94
C VAL A 425 24.10 -43.71 -1.45
N ALA A 426 25.31 -43.38 -0.98
CA ALA A 426 25.67 -43.40 0.43
C ALA A 426 25.52 -42.01 1.09
N ASN A 427 25.78 -40.93 0.34
CA ASN A 427 25.55 -39.53 0.71
C ASN A 427 25.38 -38.68 -0.56
N ALA A 428 24.73 -37.52 -0.48
CA ALA A 428 24.69 -36.54 -1.56
C ALA A 428 24.80 -35.11 -1.00
N PHE A 429 25.53 -34.23 -1.71
CA PHE A 429 25.79 -32.85 -1.33
C PHE A 429 25.42 -31.89 -2.46
N ASN A 430 24.78 -30.75 -2.16
CA ASN A 430 24.60 -29.68 -3.14
C ASN A 430 25.94 -28.95 -3.38
N CYS A 431 26.36 -28.81 -4.63
CA CYS A 431 27.41 -27.88 -5.04
C CYS A 431 26.73 -26.57 -5.50
N PRO A 432 26.89 -25.43 -4.80
CA PRO A 432 26.21 -24.18 -5.17
C PRO A 432 26.52 -23.71 -6.60
N ASP A 433 27.80 -23.73 -6.97
CA ASP A 433 28.29 -23.37 -8.32
C ASP A 433 28.16 -24.52 -9.34
N GLY A 434 27.49 -25.61 -8.97
CA GLY A 434 27.37 -26.84 -9.75
C GLY A 434 28.53 -27.82 -9.58
N CYS A 435 28.34 -29.03 -10.11
CA CYS A 435 29.31 -30.13 -10.03
C CYS A 435 30.19 -30.20 -11.29
N GLN A 436 31.42 -30.72 -11.15
CA GLN A 436 32.40 -30.95 -12.21
C GLN A 436 32.76 -32.43 -12.28
N ALA A 437 32.44 -33.05 -13.42
CA ALA A 437 32.83 -34.41 -13.73
C ALA A 437 34.34 -34.50 -14.01
N MET A 438 34.97 -35.57 -13.53
CA MET A 438 36.41 -35.81 -13.62
C MET A 438 36.75 -36.99 -14.55
N PRO A 439 38.01 -37.13 -15.01
CA PRO A 439 38.41 -38.24 -15.88
C PRO A 439 38.17 -39.61 -15.24
N ALA A 440 37.84 -40.61 -16.06
CA ALA A 440 37.48 -41.95 -15.60
C ALA A 440 38.51 -42.55 -14.63
N GLY A 441 38.05 -42.93 -13.43
CA GLY A 441 38.89 -43.42 -12.33
C GLY A 441 39.19 -42.38 -11.25
N VAL A 442 38.86 -41.10 -11.47
CA VAL A 442 38.95 -40.02 -10.47
C VAL A 442 37.53 -39.66 -10.01
N PRO A 443 37.27 -39.52 -8.69
CA PRO A 443 35.99 -39.02 -8.19
C PRO A 443 35.68 -37.59 -8.67
N ASP A 444 34.40 -37.33 -8.95
CA ASP A 444 33.90 -36.01 -9.32
C ASP A 444 33.99 -35.02 -8.14
N THR A 445 33.91 -33.71 -8.43
CA THR A 445 34.08 -32.65 -7.41
C THR A 445 33.11 -31.48 -7.62
N CYS A 446 32.85 -30.67 -6.60
CA CYS A 446 32.15 -29.39 -6.80
C CYS A 446 33.05 -28.39 -7.54
N LYS A 447 32.45 -27.56 -8.41
CA LYS A 447 33.16 -26.42 -9.04
C LYS A 447 33.64 -25.43 -7.97
N LYS A 448 34.76 -24.76 -8.22
CA LYS A 448 35.34 -23.78 -7.29
C LYS A 448 34.75 -22.39 -7.49
N ALA A 449 34.10 -21.84 -6.47
CA ALA A 449 34.07 -20.40 -6.24
C ALA A 449 35.48 -19.86 -5.93
N GLY A 450 35.72 -18.58 -6.22
CA GLY A 450 36.99 -17.89 -5.97
C GLY A 450 37.19 -17.51 -4.50
N GLY A 451 37.48 -18.48 -3.64
CA GLY A 451 37.81 -18.27 -2.22
C GLY A 451 39.30 -18.12 -1.92
N ASP A 452 39.61 -17.65 -0.70
CA ASP A 452 40.98 -17.46 -0.20
C ASP A 452 41.75 -18.80 -0.17
N PRO A 453 43.02 -18.86 -0.63
CA PRO A 453 43.80 -20.10 -0.63
C PRO A 453 43.99 -20.75 0.76
N ALA A 454 43.89 -20.00 1.86
CA ALA A 454 43.94 -20.54 3.22
C ALA A 454 42.67 -21.31 3.62
N CYS A 455 41.54 -21.01 3.00
CA CYS A 455 40.25 -21.69 3.19
C CYS A 455 39.84 -22.57 1.99
N ALA A 456 40.73 -22.77 1.02
CA ALA A 456 40.46 -23.58 -0.16
C ALA A 456 40.14 -25.05 0.21
N GLY A 457 38.90 -25.47 -0.02
CA GLY A 457 38.40 -26.80 0.37
C GLY A 457 38.03 -26.93 1.86
N LYS A 458 37.99 -25.83 2.61
CA LYS A 458 37.73 -25.78 4.06
C LYS A 458 36.52 -24.89 4.35
N TRP A 459 35.35 -25.51 4.53
CA TRP A 459 34.11 -24.83 4.93
C TRP A 459 33.92 -24.84 6.46
N ASP A 460 33.19 -23.84 6.96
CA ASP A 460 32.75 -23.58 8.34
C ASP A 460 33.47 -24.38 9.45
N GLY A 461 34.65 -23.90 9.86
CA GLY A 461 35.48 -24.58 10.85
C GLY A 461 36.77 -23.83 11.19
N THR A 462 37.55 -24.37 12.15
CA THR A 462 38.86 -23.81 12.55
C THR A 462 39.98 -24.76 12.15
N TRP A 463 40.94 -24.23 11.40
CA TRP A 463 41.88 -24.99 10.57
C TRP A 463 43.31 -24.43 10.66
N CYS A 464 44.28 -25.26 10.28
CA CYS A 464 45.66 -24.84 10.01
C CYS A 464 45.81 -24.25 8.60
N SER A 465 46.49 -23.10 8.49
CA SER A 465 47.03 -22.58 7.22
C SER A 465 48.25 -21.70 7.47
N GLY A 466 49.33 -21.86 6.68
CA GLY A 466 50.57 -21.07 6.80
C GLY A 466 51.38 -21.28 8.10
N GLY A 467 50.89 -22.11 9.02
CA GLY A 467 51.37 -22.21 10.40
C GLY A 467 50.39 -21.59 11.41
N ASP A 468 49.50 -20.73 10.95
CA ASP A 468 48.52 -20.01 11.76
C ASP A 468 47.16 -20.73 11.82
N LEU A 469 46.33 -20.29 12.77
CA LEU A 469 45.00 -20.85 13.01
C LEU A 469 43.95 -19.96 12.34
N VAL A 470 43.34 -20.45 11.27
CA VAL A 470 42.30 -19.74 10.51
C VAL A 470 40.92 -20.35 10.77
N GLN A 471 39.99 -19.52 11.21
CA GLN A 471 38.57 -19.84 11.25
C GLN A 471 37.98 -19.45 9.89
N CYS A 472 37.61 -20.45 9.10
CA CYS A 472 36.95 -20.27 7.82
C CYS A 472 35.43 -20.26 8.02
N SER A 473 34.71 -19.39 7.32
CA SER A 473 33.27 -19.53 7.13
C SER A 473 32.89 -19.18 5.69
N SER A 474 31.97 -19.96 5.11
CA SER A 474 31.57 -19.85 3.70
C SER A 474 32.74 -19.76 2.69
N GLY A 475 33.85 -20.46 2.96
CA GLY A 475 35.06 -20.47 2.13
C GLY A 475 35.98 -19.23 2.25
N LEU A 476 35.68 -18.29 3.15
CA LEU A 476 36.47 -17.09 3.43
C LEU A 476 37.04 -17.13 4.86
N ILE A 477 38.13 -16.40 5.12
CA ILE A 477 38.70 -16.27 6.46
C ILE A 477 37.80 -15.35 7.30
N ALA A 478 37.08 -15.91 8.27
CA ALA A 478 36.28 -15.16 9.24
C ALA A 478 37.13 -14.64 10.42
N LYS A 479 38.20 -15.36 10.79
CA LYS A 479 39.18 -14.94 11.81
C LYS A 479 40.52 -15.64 11.62
N ALA A 480 41.62 -14.99 12.00
CA ALA A 480 42.95 -15.61 12.03
C ALA A 480 43.65 -15.33 13.38
N VAL A 481 44.46 -16.30 13.85
CA VAL A 481 45.27 -16.19 15.07
C VAL A 481 46.64 -16.79 14.79
N SER A 482 47.71 -15.98 14.90
CA SER A 482 49.06 -16.43 14.54
C SER A 482 49.71 -17.30 15.62
N CYS A 483 50.28 -18.44 15.21
CA CYS A 483 50.79 -19.46 16.13
C CYS A 483 52.33 -19.46 16.16
N THR A 484 52.93 -19.01 17.27
CA THR A 484 54.39 -18.82 17.39
C THR A 484 55.27 -20.08 17.29
N LYS A 485 54.69 -21.28 17.23
CA LYS A 485 55.39 -22.53 16.83
C LYS A 485 54.60 -23.37 15.82
N GLY A 486 53.80 -22.70 14.99
CA GLY A 486 52.83 -23.34 14.12
C GLY A 486 51.62 -23.91 14.86
N CYS A 487 50.64 -24.39 14.12
CA CYS A 487 49.47 -25.11 14.63
C CYS A 487 49.61 -26.64 14.46
N ALA A 488 48.58 -27.40 14.86
CA ALA A 488 48.37 -28.79 14.43
C ALA A 488 46.89 -29.14 14.36
N GLU A 489 46.55 -30.00 13.39
CA GLU A 489 45.28 -30.72 13.27
C GLU A 489 45.54 -32.18 13.70
N PRO A 490 45.15 -32.61 14.93
CA PRO A 490 45.19 -34.01 15.31
C PRO A 490 44.07 -34.79 14.60
N ALA A 491 44.33 -36.05 14.24
CA ALA A 491 43.35 -36.87 13.51
C ALA A 491 42.02 -37.02 14.29
N GLY A 492 40.97 -36.35 13.80
CA GLY A 492 39.65 -36.33 14.43
C GLY A 492 39.40 -35.20 15.45
N GLY A 493 40.28 -34.20 15.55
CA GLY A 493 40.11 -33.04 16.44
C GLY A 493 40.23 -31.68 15.75
N MET A 494 39.76 -30.63 16.42
CA MET A 494 39.89 -29.24 15.96
C MET A 494 41.36 -28.80 15.91
N ALA A 495 41.70 -27.91 14.98
CA ALA A 495 43.04 -27.32 14.91
C ALA A 495 43.33 -26.47 16.17
N ALA A 496 44.60 -26.46 16.61
CA ALA A 496 45.05 -25.63 17.73
C ALA A 496 46.47 -25.08 17.53
N CYS A 497 46.77 -23.91 18.08
CA CYS A 497 48.13 -23.36 18.08
C CYS A 497 49.05 -24.14 19.03
N LYS A 498 50.28 -24.43 18.60
CA LYS A 498 51.38 -24.79 19.49
C LYS A 498 51.98 -23.50 20.03
N VAL A 499 51.73 -23.18 21.29
CA VAL A 499 52.22 -21.95 21.93
C VAL A 499 53.20 -22.30 23.05
N LYS A 500 54.26 -21.49 23.20
CA LYS A 500 54.94 -21.34 24.51
C LYS A 500 54.61 -19.95 25.04
N ALA A 501 53.38 -19.77 25.52
CA ALA A 501 52.95 -18.48 26.05
C ALA A 501 53.75 -18.14 27.30
N THR A 502 54.45 -17.01 27.28
CA THR A 502 55.02 -16.38 28.47
C THR A 502 54.04 -15.31 28.93
N GLY A 503 53.86 -15.13 30.24
CA GLY A 503 52.82 -14.25 30.80
C GLY A 503 51.58 -15.00 31.26
N PHE A 504 50.61 -15.26 30.36
CA PHE A 504 49.20 -15.56 30.73
C PHE A 504 48.98 -16.60 31.85
N CYS A 505 49.69 -17.74 31.83
CA CYS A 505 49.53 -18.79 32.83
C CYS A 505 50.33 -18.56 34.14
N SER A 506 51.13 -17.50 34.23
CA SER A 506 51.89 -17.17 35.43
C SER A 506 50.94 -16.80 36.57
N GLY A 507 51.10 -17.44 37.73
CA GLY A 507 50.20 -17.29 38.88
C GLY A 507 48.84 -17.98 38.76
N LYS A 508 48.49 -18.56 37.60
CA LYS A 508 47.28 -19.40 37.45
C LYS A 508 47.57 -20.84 37.86
N GLN A 509 46.57 -21.50 38.47
CA GLN A 509 46.63 -22.92 38.79
C GLN A 509 46.44 -23.79 37.53
N ASP A 510 46.84 -25.06 37.62
CA ASP A 510 46.63 -26.06 36.57
C ASP A 510 45.14 -26.21 36.24
N GLY A 511 44.74 -25.89 35.01
CA GLY A 511 43.34 -25.77 34.62
C GLY A 511 43.15 -25.05 33.28
N ALA A 512 41.91 -25.00 32.80
CA ALA A 512 41.52 -24.21 31.63
C ALA A 512 41.06 -22.80 32.09
N TRP A 513 41.45 -21.77 31.34
CA TRP A 513 41.24 -20.37 31.70
C TRP A 513 40.87 -19.50 30.49
N CYS A 514 39.88 -18.62 30.67
CA CYS A 514 39.38 -17.69 29.67
C CYS A 514 40.33 -16.51 29.40
N ASP A 515 40.47 -16.13 28.13
CA ASP A 515 41.01 -14.84 27.69
C ASP A 515 40.39 -14.41 26.35
N GLY A 516 39.67 -13.29 26.28
CA GLY A 516 39.16 -12.74 25.01
C GLY A 516 38.28 -13.67 24.14
N GLY A 517 37.67 -14.71 24.71
CA GLY A 517 36.94 -15.76 23.98
C GLY A 517 37.78 -16.97 23.56
N LEU A 518 39.07 -16.97 23.88
CA LEU A 518 39.96 -18.13 23.86
C LEU A 518 39.90 -18.87 25.20
N LEU A 519 40.07 -20.18 25.16
CA LEU A 519 40.22 -21.04 26.34
C LEU A 519 41.64 -21.62 26.35
N THR A 520 42.47 -21.16 27.30
CA THR A 520 43.88 -21.56 27.42
C THR A 520 44.04 -22.58 28.53
N GLN A 521 44.64 -23.74 28.23
CA GLN A 521 44.93 -24.76 29.22
C GLN A 521 46.31 -24.49 29.85
N CYS A 522 46.33 -24.08 31.10
CA CYS A 522 47.53 -23.85 31.90
C CYS A 522 47.95 -25.12 32.64
N LYS A 523 49.26 -25.38 32.69
CA LYS A 523 49.88 -26.39 33.54
C LYS A 523 51.26 -25.92 33.99
N THR A 524 51.56 -26.05 35.28
CA THR A 524 52.81 -25.61 35.93
C THR A 524 53.24 -24.19 35.55
N GLY A 525 52.28 -23.26 35.50
CA GLY A 525 52.49 -21.86 35.16
C GLY A 525 52.70 -21.55 33.66
N ALA A 526 52.59 -22.54 32.78
CA ALA A 526 52.77 -22.41 31.34
C ALA A 526 51.55 -22.87 30.54
N ALA A 527 51.26 -22.22 29.41
CA ALA A 527 50.21 -22.67 28.50
C ALA A 527 50.62 -23.95 27.77
N GLN A 528 49.72 -24.93 27.71
CA GLN A 528 49.87 -26.21 27.02
C GLN A 528 49.13 -26.21 25.66
N SER A 529 47.94 -25.60 25.64
CA SER A 529 47.04 -25.52 24.48
C SER A 529 46.16 -24.27 24.57
N VAL A 530 45.66 -23.82 23.42
CA VAL A 530 44.71 -22.70 23.31
C VAL A 530 43.63 -23.07 22.29
N PHE A 531 42.38 -22.92 22.68
CA PHE A 531 41.20 -23.21 21.86
C PHE A 531 40.38 -21.94 21.61
N VAL A 532 39.71 -21.84 20.45
CA VAL A 532 38.73 -20.77 20.17
C VAL A 532 37.34 -21.28 20.55
N CYS A 533 36.60 -20.57 21.40
CA CYS A 533 35.23 -20.95 21.75
C CYS A 533 34.22 -20.20 20.86
N PRO A 534 33.42 -20.88 19.99
CA PRO A 534 32.55 -20.20 19.03
C PRO A 534 31.46 -19.30 19.66
N GLY A 535 30.88 -19.71 20.79
CA GLY A 535 29.94 -18.89 21.58
C GLY A 535 30.63 -18.00 22.63
N GLY A 536 31.94 -17.82 22.55
CA GLY A 536 32.77 -17.34 23.64
C GLY A 536 32.95 -18.37 24.76
N CYS A 537 33.86 -18.07 25.70
CA CYS A 537 34.09 -18.87 26.89
C CYS A 537 33.44 -18.21 28.12
N GLN A 538 33.29 -18.97 29.20
CA GLN A 538 32.73 -18.51 30.46
C GLN A 538 33.68 -18.83 31.62
N ALA A 539 33.92 -17.82 32.46
CA ALA A 539 34.68 -17.98 33.69
C ALA A 539 33.88 -18.77 34.72
N SER A 540 34.54 -19.75 35.35
CA SER A 540 33.99 -20.60 36.39
C SER A 540 34.28 -20.04 37.80
N PRO A 541 33.57 -20.50 38.85
CA PRO A 541 33.90 -20.18 40.23
C PRO A 541 35.32 -20.63 40.61
N ALA A 542 35.95 -19.91 41.54
CA ALA A 542 37.35 -20.15 41.92
C ALA A 542 37.62 -21.62 42.33
N GLY A 543 38.58 -22.25 41.65
CA GLY A 543 38.93 -23.66 41.83
C GLY A 543 38.30 -24.62 40.80
N VAL A 544 37.44 -24.13 39.91
CA VAL A 544 36.87 -24.91 38.79
C VAL A 544 37.42 -24.36 37.45
N PRO A 545 37.82 -25.22 36.49
CA PRO A 545 38.24 -24.77 35.16
C PRO A 545 37.15 -24.03 34.36
N ASP A 546 37.57 -23.07 33.55
CA ASP A 546 36.70 -22.34 32.61
C ASP A 546 36.30 -23.24 31.42
N ALA A 547 35.21 -22.89 30.72
CA ALA A 547 34.65 -23.70 29.62
C ALA A 547 34.16 -22.85 28.44
N CYS A 548 34.06 -23.45 27.25
CA CYS A 548 33.30 -22.86 26.14
C CYS A 548 31.80 -22.92 26.42
N LYS A 549 31.04 -21.88 26.04
CA LYS A 549 29.57 -21.92 26.11
C LYS A 549 29.02 -22.91 25.08
N THR A 550 28.12 -23.80 25.49
CA THR A 550 27.37 -24.70 24.61
C THR A 550 26.06 -24.05 24.16
N ALA A 551 25.66 -24.28 22.91
CA ALA A 551 24.32 -23.92 22.44
C ALA A 551 23.29 -24.87 23.06
N ALA A 552 22.22 -24.33 23.64
CA ALA A 552 21.26 -25.10 24.45
C ALA A 552 19.84 -25.07 23.86
N THR A 553 19.24 -26.25 23.73
CA THR A 553 17.82 -26.42 23.41
C THR A 553 16.98 -26.20 24.68
N PRO A 554 15.90 -25.39 24.66
CA PRO A 554 15.19 -25.00 25.87
C PRO A 554 14.24 -26.08 26.42
N ALA A 555 14.15 -26.14 27.76
CA ALA A 555 13.12 -26.86 28.51
C ALA A 555 12.59 -25.97 29.65
N ASN A 556 11.32 -26.15 30.03
CA ASN A 556 10.58 -25.23 30.90
C ASN A 556 11.07 -25.17 32.36
N GLN A 557 11.25 -23.95 32.90
CA GLN A 557 10.73 -23.44 34.20
C GLN A 557 11.10 -21.93 34.33
N PRO A 558 10.39 -21.12 35.15
CA PRO A 558 10.43 -19.66 35.06
C PRO A 558 11.47 -18.95 35.96
N ALA A 559 11.83 -17.72 35.57
CA ALA A 559 12.69 -16.79 36.33
C ALA A 559 12.11 -15.35 36.34
N PRO A 560 12.47 -14.48 37.30
CA PRO A 560 11.73 -13.24 37.59
C PRO A 560 12.16 -12.01 36.77
N ALA A 561 11.41 -10.91 36.94
CA ALA A 561 11.54 -9.68 36.16
C ALA A 561 12.82 -8.86 36.44
N GLY A 562 13.44 -8.34 35.36
CA GLY A 562 14.47 -7.31 35.41
C GLY A 562 15.22 -7.14 34.08
N SER A 563 15.20 -5.93 33.52
CA SER A 563 16.04 -5.41 32.41
C SER A 563 16.23 -6.30 31.16
N ALA A 564 15.66 -5.89 30.02
CA ALA A 564 15.93 -6.52 28.73
C ALA A 564 17.27 -6.04 28.12
N SER A 565 18.02 -6.97 27.54
CA SER A 565 19.09 -6.72 26.57
C SER A 565 18.78 -7.48 25.29
N ALA A 566 18.92 -6.85 24.12
CA ALA A 566 18.51 -7.45 22.86
C ALA A 566 19.27 -8.75 22.52
N GLY A 567 18.52 -9.75 22.07
CA GLY A 567 19.02 -11.01 21.52
C GLY A 567 17.95 -11.60 20.62
N GLU A 568 18.27 -11.82 19.35
CA GLU A 568 17.29 -12.10 18.30
C GLU A 568 16.86 -13.58 18.30
N SER A 569 15.64 -13.86 18.79
CA SER A 569 15.09 -15.23 18.79
C SER A 569 13.57 -15.29 18.64
N GLY A 570 13.04 -14.83 17.50
CA GLY A 570 11.77 -15.30 16.91
C GLY A 570 10.47 -15.18 17.74
N GLY A 571 10.47 -14.44 18.84
CA GLY A 571 9.31 -14.33 19.73
C GLY A 571 8.16 -13.51 19.11
N CYS A 572 6.94 -14.03 19.19
CA CYS A 572 5.75 -13.25 18.86
C CYS A 572 5.57 -12.08 19.83
N ALA A 573 5.19 -10.91 19.32
CA ALA A 573 4.91 -9.74 20.13
C ALA A 573 3.68 -9.97 21.03
N THR A 574 3.77 -9.48 22.27
CA THR A 574 2.60 -9.29 23.14
C THR A 574 2.24 -7.81 23.14
N PHE A 575 0.96 -7.51 22.99
CA PHE A 575 0.42 -6.15 23.03
C PHE A 575 -0.08 -5.85 24.45
N SER A 576 0.02 -4.59 24.89
CA SER A 576 -0.38 -4.18 26.24
C SER A 576 -1.01 -2.78 26.24
N GLY A 577 -2.05 -2.63 27.06
CA GLY A 577 -2.97 -1.49 26.95
C GLY A 577 -3.85 -1.57 25.71
N LYS A 578 -4.74 -0.58 25.53
CA LYS A 578 -5.62 -0.46 24.36
C LYS A 578 -5.42 0.88 23.66
N ILE A 579 -5.23 0.84 22.34
CA ILE A 579 -5.23 1.99 21.42
C ILE A 579 -6.33 1.73 20.38
N ASP A 580 -7.23 2.69 20.19
CA ASP A 580 -8.44 2.51 19.39
C ASP A 580 -8.75 3.83 18.66
N LEU A 581 -8.42 3.90 17.37
CA LEU A 581 -8.69 5.10 16.56
C LEU A 581 -10.18 5.28 16.23
N TRP A 582 -11.00 4.28 16.54
CA TRP A 582 -12.40 4.18 16.13
C TRP A 582 -13.39 4.64 17.19
N ALA A 583 -12.95 4.78 18.44
CA ALA A 583 -13.72 5.27 19.59
C ALA A 583 -14.32 6.68 19.38
N GLY A 584 -15.42 6.75 18.62
CA GLY A 584 -16.22 7.95 18.33
C GLY A 584 -16.16 8.49 16.90
N LYS A 585 -15.32 7.96 15.99
CA LYS A 585 -15.08 8.58 14.66
C LYS A 585 -15.93 8.05 13.49
N GLY A 586 -16.65 6.92 13.63
CA GLY A 586 -17.67 6.50 12.65
C GLY A 586 -17.17 6.29 11.21
N LEU A 587 -16.00 5.68 11.06
CA LEU A 587 -15.38 5.40 9.75
C LEU A 587 -16.26 4.48 8.87
N PRO A 588 -16.28 4.66 7.54
CA PRO A 588 -16.91 3.69 6.64
C PRO A 588 -16.26 2.31 6.74
N VAL A 589 -17.10 1.28 6.78
CA VAL A 589 -16.70 -0.12 6.68
C VAL A 589 -17.25 -0.62 5.36
N TRP A 590 -16.36 -0.90 4.40
CA TRP A 590 -16.76 -1.36 3.08
C TRP A 590 -16.43 -2.82 2.89
N ASN A 591 -17.40 -3.60 2.40
CA ASN A 591 -17.18 -4.96 1.95
C ASN A 591 -16.83 -4.90 0.45
N GLN A 592 -15.75 -5.56 0.01
CA GLN A 592 -15.40 -5.55 -1.41
C GLN A 592 -16.49 -6.19 -2.28
N LYS A 593 -17.32 -7.08 -1.70
CA LYS A 593 -18.43 -7.76 -2.38
C LYS A 593 -19.55 -6.82 -2.81
N ASP A 594 -19.65 -5.63 -2.20
CA ASP A 594 -20.68 -4.64 -2.52
C ASP A 594 -20.42 -3.96 -3.88
N TRP A 595 -19.19 -4.02 -4.40
CA TRP A 595 -18.73 -3.29 -5.58
C TRP A 595 -18.59 -4.15 -6.84
N GLY A 596 -18.51 -5.48 -6.68
CA GLY A 596 -18.39 -6.43 -7.78
C GLY A 596 -17.28 -6.05 -8.78
N ASP A 597 -17.62 -6.06 -10.06
CA ASP A 597 -16.68 -5.89 -11.17
C ASP A 597 -16.11 -4.45 -11.31
N GLN A 598 -16.58 -3.49 -10.52
CA GLN A 598 -16.30 -2.05 -10.70
C GLN A 598 -14.91 -1.60 -10.18
N LEU A 599 -14.09 -2.52 -9.65
CA LEU A 599 -12.76 -2.24 -9.10
C LEU A 599 -11.60 -2.68 -10.02
N GLY A 600 -11.87 -3.15 -11.24
CA GLY A 600 -10.86 -3.52 -12.22
C GLY A 600 -10.49 -2.36 -13.17
N THR A 601 -9.21 -1.97 -13.21
CA THR A 601 -8.68 -1.01 -14.22
C THR A 601 -7.98 -1.71 -15.39
N CYS A 602 -7.49 -2.93 -15.19
CA CYS A 602 -6.87 -3.75 -16.22
C CYS A 602 -7.91 -4.65 -16.90
N PRO A 603 -8.14 -4.53 -18.23
CA PRO A 603 -9.02 -5.46 -18.95
C PRO A 603 -8.46 -6.88 -18.89
N GLY A 604 -9.08 -7.75 -18.07
CA GLY A 604 -8.69 -9.15 -17.89
C GLY A 604 -8.52 -9.58 -16.43
N LEU A 605 -8.11 -8.68 -15.53
CA LEU A 605 -7.91 -9.02 -14.12
C LEU A 605 -9.25 -9.17 -13.38
N THR A 606 -9.54 -10.38 -12.91
CA THR A 606 -10.69 -10.62 -12.03
C THR A 606 -10.41 -10.07 -10.63
N ILE A 607 -11.39 -9.31 -10.13
CA ILE A 607 -11.41 -8.48 -8.91
C ILE A 607 -10.93 -9.19 -7.63
N HIS A 608 -11.09 -10.51 -7.62
CA HIS A 608 -10.99 -11.40 -6.46
C HIS A 608 -9.73 -11.22 -5.59
N ASN A 609 -8.63 -10.73 -6.17
CA ASN A 609 -7.33 -10.61 -5.51
C ASN A 609 -6.90 -9.16 -5.20
N SER A 610 -7.39 -8.13 -5.91
CA SER A 610 -6.94 -6.72 -5.74
C SER A 610 -8.01 -5.78 -5.13
N GLY A 611 -9.28 -6.19 -5.08
CA GLY A 611 -10.36 -5.38 -4.49
C GLY A 611 -10.12 -5.02 -3.03
N CYS A 612 -9.51 -5.91 -2.23
CA CYS A 612 -9.18 -5.68 -0.83
C CYS A 612 -8.19 -4.52 -0.63
N THR A 613 -7.22 -4.37 -1.53
CA THR A 613 -6.19 -3.31 -1.46
C THR A 613 -6.82 -1.95 -1.71
N ILE A 614 -7.59 -1.82 -2.78
CA ILE A 614 -8.33 -0.60 -3.13
C ILE A 614 -9.32 -0.25 -2.01
N THR A 615 -10.03 -1.23 -1.46
CA THR A 615 -11.00 -1.01 -0.38
C THR A 615 -10.33 -0.56 0.92
N SER A 616 -9.15 -1.10 1.26
CA SER A 616 -8.38 -0.68 2.44
C SER A 616 -7.81 0.75 2.31
N LEU A 617 -7.26 1.09 1.14
CA LEU A 617 -6.79 2.44 0.82
C LEU A 617 -7.95 3.46 0.79
N SER A 618 -9.13 3.03 0.32
CA SER A 618 -10.35 3.83 0.40
C SER A 618 -10.73 4.14 1.84
N MET A 619 -10.77 3.14 2.73
CA MET A 619 -11.08 3.33 4.16
C MET A 619 -10.06 4.26 4.85
N LEU A 620 -8.77 4.13 4.54
CA LEU A 620 -7.72 5.06 4.96
C LEU A 620 -8.01 6.50 4.48
N HIS A 621 -8.29 6.70 3.20
CA HIS A 621 -8.57 8.03 2.65
C HIS A 621 -9.84 8.65 3.25
N ALA A 622 -10.84 7.83 3.58
CA ALA A 622 -12.02 8.26 4.33
C ALA A 622 -11.68 8.69 5.78
N TYR A 623 -10.76 8.00 6.45
CA TYR A 623 -10.29 8.38 7.80
C TYR A 623 -9.63 9.76 7.81
N LEU A 624 -8.77 10.00 6.81
CA LEU A 624 -8.01 11.23 6.65
C LEU A 624 -8.86 12.42 6.16
N GLY A 625 -10.16 12.21 5.87
CA GLY A 625 -11.06 13.24 5.37
C GLY A 625 -10.74 13.73 3.95
N LEU A 626 -9.76 13.11 3.28
CA LEU A 626 -9.35 13.42 1.92
C LEU A 626 -10.50 13.09 0.98
N LYS A 627 -11.10 14.09 0.33
CA LYS A 627 -12.14 13.87 -0.68
C LYS A 627 -11.51 13.74 -2.06
N ARG A 628 -11.95 12.75 -2.85
CA ARG A 628 -11.76 12.74 -4.31
C ARG A 628 -13.04 13.22 -5.00
N SER A 629 -12.85 13.76 -6.21
CA SER A 629 -13.91 13.99 -7.19
C SER A 629 -13.47 13.40 -8.51
N VAL A 630 -14.31 12.58 -9.15
CA VAL A 630 -14.08 11.99 -10.48
C VAL A 630 -15.40 12.01 -11.23
N ASP A 631 -15.40 12.52 -12.47
CA ASP A 631 -16.60 12.63 -13.32
C ASP A 631 -17.81 13.29 -12.62
N GLY A 632 -17.56 14.23 -11.71
CA GLY A 632 -18.58 14.91 -10.91
C GLY A 632 -19.14 14.10 -9.72
N LYS A 633 -18.57 12.94 -9.41
CA LYS A 633 -18.85 12.18 -8.20
C LYS A 633 -17.81 12.49 -7.12
N ASP A 634 -18.25 13.20 -6.09
CA ASP A 634 -17.49 13.34 -4.85
C ASP A 634 -17.65 12.07 -4.01
N GLY A 635 -16.56 11.34 -3.76
CA GLY A 635 -16.63 10.02 -3.13
C GLY A 635 -15.28 9.52 -2.65
N ASN A 636 -15.31 8.76 -1.56
CA ASN A 636 -14.16 8.02 -1.03
C ASN A 636 -14.33 6.50 -1.13
N ASP A 637 -15.43 6.06 -1.72
CA ASP A 637 -15.71 4.65 -1.97
C ASP A 637 -14.66 3.99 -2.89
N PRO A 638 -14.58 2.65 -2.89
CA PRO A 638 -13.60 1.92 -3.70
C PRO A 638 -13.67 2.19 -5.21
N VAL A 639 -14.84 2.49 -5.78
CA VAL A 639 -14.96 2.76 -7.23
C VAL A 639 -14.47 4.16 -7.57
N THR A 640 -14.82 5.18 -6.76
CA THR A 640 -14.30 6.55 -6.92
C THR A 640 -12.79 6.62 -6.67
N GLU A 641 -12.26 5.88 -5.68
CA GLU A 641 -10.80 5.68 -5.51
C GLU A 641 -10.15 5.05 -6.75
N ASN A 642 -10.74 3.99 -7.29
CA ASN A 642 -10.18 3.26 -8.43
C ASN A 642 -10.15 4.10 -9.72
N ASN A 643 -11.25 4.80 -10.01
CA ASN A 643 -11.36 5.70 -11.15
C ASN A 643 -10.43 6.91 -10.99
N TRP A 644 -10.29 7.44 -9.78
CA TRP A 644 -9.34 8.52 -9.48
C TRP A 644 -7.91 8.08 -9.77
N ARG A 645 -7.48 6.93 -9.23
CA ARG A 645 -6.15 6.37 -9.50
C ARG A 645 -5.87 6.27 -10.99
N THR A 646 -6.83 5.72 -11.75
CA THR A 646 -6.74 5.58 -13.21
C THR A 646 -6.52 6.93 -13.90
N GLN A 647 -7.23 7.98 -13.47
CA GLN A 647 -7.11 9.34 -14.02
C GLN A 647 -5.73 9.99 -13.71
N TYR A 648 -5.12 9.66 -12.58
CA TYR A 648 -3.84 10.24 -12.11
C TYR A 648 -2.65 9.26 -12.20
N GLY A 649 -2.71 8.28 -13.13
CA GLY A 649 -1.59 7.40 -13.46
C GLY A 649 -1.23 6.35 -12.39
N GLY A 650 -2.09 6.12 -11.40
CA GLY A 650 -1.94 5.05 -10.40
C GLY A 650 -2.83 3.85 -10.72
N TYR A 651 -2.42 2.66 -10.27
CA TYR A 651 -3.25 1.45 -10.35
C TYR A 651 -2.83 0.40 -9.31
N ALA A 652 -3.77 -0.46 -8.93
CA ALA A 652 -3.49 -1.63 -8.09
C ALA A 652 -3.52 -2.90 -8.94
N ALA A 653 -2.35 -3.36 -9.40
CA ALA A 653 -2.23 -4.58 -10.17
C ALA A 653 -1.87 -5.76 -9.26
N THR A 654 -2.65 -6.84 -9.34
CA THR A 654 -2.09 -8.17 -9.10
C THR A 654 -1.27 -8.55 -10.34
N SER A 655 -0.09 -9.14 -10.18
CA SER A 655 0.85 -9.37 -11.30
C SER A 655 0.42 -10.45 -12.30
N TYR A 656 -0.85 -10.85 -12.30
CA TYR A 656 -1.33 -12.07 -12.94
C TYR A 656 -1.25 -12.02 -14.47
N GLU A 657 -1.46 -10.83 -15.08
CA GLU A 657 -1.49 -10.63 -16.53
C GLU A 657 -0.84 -9.30 -16.99
N MET A 658 0.47 -9.14 -16.79
CA MET A 658 1.25 -8.21 -17.63
C MET A 658 1.89 -8.98 -18.79
N GLY A 659 1.31 -8.82 -20.00
CA GLY A 659 1.86 -9.40 -21.24
C GLY A 659 1.54 -10.89 -21.49
N GLY A 660 0.45 -11.41 -20.93
CA GLY A 660 -0.06 -12.76 -21.25
C GLY A 660 0.75 -13.93 -20.68
N LYS A 661 1.78 -13.68 -19.86
CA LYS A 661 2.43 -14.70 -19.03
C LYS A 661 1.89 -14.62 -17.61
N LYS A 662 1.49 -15.79 -17.07
CA LYS A 662 1.22 -15.94 -15.64
C LYS A 662 2.52 -15.75 -14.85
N VAL A 663 2.65 -14.63 -14.15
CA VAL A 663 3.70 -14.42 -13.15
C VAL A 663 3.03 -14.40 -11.78
N GLY A 664 3.19 -15.47 -11.00
CA GLY A 664 2.71 -15.50 -9.61
C GLY A 664 3.48 -14.48 -8.78
N GLY A 665 2.79 -13.48 -8.23
CA GLY A 665 3.46 -12.34 -7.61
C GLY A 665 2.50 -11.37 -6.89
N LYS A 666 3.11 -10.43 -6.16
CA LYS A 666 2.46 -9.55 -5.18
C LYS A 666 1.38 -8.65 -5.81
N CYS A 667 0.44 -8.24 -4.97
CA CYS A 667 -0.46 -7.11 -5.25
C CYS A 667 0.35 -5.80 -5.17
N LEU A 668 0.70 -5.19 -6.31
CA LEU A 668 1.49 -3.97 -6.35
C LEU A 668 0.57 -2.75 -6.55
N VAL A 669 0.62 -1.80 -5.61
CA VAL A 669 -0.03 -0.50 -5.74
C VAL A 669 0.97 0.49 -6.31
N ILE A 670 0.82 0.82 -7.59
CA ILE A 670 1.65 1.84 -8.25
C ILE A 670 0.97 3.20 -8.11
N TRP A 671 1.76 4.21 -7.78
CA TRP A 671 1.33 5.59 -7.59
C TRP A 671 2.16 6.50 -8.51
N GLY A 672 1.57 7.03 -9.58
CA GLY A 672 2.16 8.17 -10.31
C GLY A 672 2.11 9.46 -9.47
N SER A 673 1.10 9.59 -8.63
CA SER A 673 1.02 10.60 -7.56
C SER A 673 0.14 10.11 -6.41
N ALA A 674 0.37 10.62 -5.20
CA ALA A 674 -0.44 10.31 -4.02
C ALA A 674 -1.41 11.48 -3.70
N PRO A 675 -2.70 11.21 -3.44
CA PRO A 675 -3.72 12.25 -3.29
C PRO A 675 -3.41 13.15 -2.10
N GLY A 676 -3.47 14.47 -2.30
CA GLY A 676 -3.31 15.45 -1.23
C GLY A 676 -1.92 15.55 -0.61
N GLY A 677 -0.88 14.98 -1.25
CA GLY A 677 0.50 15.01 -0.75
C GLY A 677 0.78 13.97 0.35
N LEU A 678 0.16 12.79 0.27
CA LEU A 678 0.49 11.68 1.16
C LEU A 678 1.88 11.12 0.86
N VAL A 679 2.69 10.93 1.91
CA VAL A 679 3.96 10.22 1.85
C VAL A 679 3.79 8.87 2.57
N PRO A 680 4.26 7.75 2.00
CA PRO A 680 4.22 6.45 2.65
C PRO A 680 5.48 6.18 3.51
N ALA A 681 5.29 5.56 4.66
CA ALA A 681 6.32 4.78 5.36
C ALA A 681 5.97 3.30 5.22
N HIS A 682 7.00 2.48 5.03
CA HIS A 682 6.89 1.03 4.93
C HIS A 682 7.65 0.38 6.10
N GLY A 683 7.06 -0.65 6.67
CA GLY A 683 7.71 -1.58 7.58
C GLY A 683 7.33 -3.01 7.18
N LYS A 684 8.15 -4.00 7.54
CA LYS A 684 7.85 -5.41 7.27
C LYS A 684 7.69 -6.20 8.57
N ASN A 685 6.77 -7.16 8.57
CA ASN A 685 6.71 -8.18 9.60
C ASN A 685 7.72 -9.31 9.31
N GLU A 686 8.67 -9.49 10.21
CA GLU A 686 9.77 -10.46 10.09
C GLU A 686 9.37 -11.90 10.55
N SER A 687 8.11 -12.11 10.95
CA SER A 687 7.59 -13.42 11.41
C SER A 687 6.45 -13.95 10.53
N THR A 688 6.61 -15.18 10.04
CA THR A 688 5.67 -15.89 9.17
C THR A 688 4.51 -16.58 9.91
N THR A 689 4.33 -16.34 11.22
CA THR A 689 3.30 -17.04 12.04
C THR A 689 2.53 -16.14 13.02
N CYS A 690 3.01 -14.92 13.24
CA CYS A 690 2.48 -13.93 14.18
C CYS A 690 3.09 -12.55 13.89
N VAL A 691 2.70 -11.53 14.64
CA VAL A 691 3.33 -10.21 14.55
C VAL A 691 4.67 -10.23 15.32
N SER A 692 5.75 -9.83 14.66
CA SER A 692 7.09 -9.66 15.24
C SER A 692 7.16 -8.42 16.15
N PRO A 693 8.13 -8.32 17.09
CA PRO A 693 8.24 -7.17 17.99
C PRO A 693 8.47 -5.83 17.28
N LYS A 694 9.19 -5.85 16.14
CA LYS A 694 9.40 -4.68 15.27
C LYS A 694 8.11 -4.23 14.60
N ALA A 695 7.39 -5.14 13.93
CA ALA A 695 6.07 -4.85 13.35
C ALA A 695 5.05 -4.37 14.39
N ALA A 696 5.04 -4.97 15.58
CA ALA A 696 4.18 -4.52 16.69
C ALA A 696 4.54 -3.11 17.15
N SER A 697 5.82 -2.77 17.23
CA SER A 697 6.29 -1.42 17.60
C SER A 697 5.90 -0.38 16.54
N PHE A 698 6.11 -0.69 15.26
CA PHE A 698 5.68 0.12 14.11
C PHE A 698 4.16 0.40 14.14
N ILE A 699 3.34 -0.64 14.32
CA ILE A 699 1.88 -0.53 14.44
C ILE A 699 1.48 0.31 15.65
N VAL A 700 2.05 0.02 16.82
CA VAL A 700 1.76 0.74 18.07
C VAL A 700 2.11 2.23 17.95
N ASN A 701 3.23 2.57 17.31
CA ASN A 701 3.67 3.96 17.16
C ASN A 701 2.86 4.70 16.09
N ALA A 702 2.52 4.06 14.96
CA ALA A 702 1.59 4.62 13.98
C ALA A 702 0.20 4.90 14.58
N LEU A 703 -0.36 3.95 15.35
CA LEU A 703 -1.65 4.13 15.99
C LEU A 703 -1.62 5.20 17.10
N LYS A 704 -0.53 5.32 17.89
CA LYS A 704 -0.33 6.45 18.82
C LYS A 704 -0.26 7.79 18.09
N ALA A 705 0.36 7.81 16.91
CA ALA A 705 0.42 8.96 16.01
C ALA A 705 -0.93 9.31 15.36
N GLY A 706 -2.00 8.57 15.63
CA GLY A 706 -3.31 8.77 15.04
C GLY A 706 -3.45 8.19 13.63
N MET A 707 -2.47 7.43 13.15
CA MET A 707 -2.38 6.92 11.78
C MET A 707 -2.74 5.42 11.72
N PRO A 708 -3.80 5.01 11.01
CA PRO A 708 -4.09 3.59 10.77
C PRO A 708 -3.10 3.01 9.75
N VAL A 709 -2.82 1.71 9.85
CA VAL A 709 -1.83 1.01 9.02
C VAL A 709 -2.56 0.17 7.96
N VAL A 710 -2.25 0.37 6.68
CA VAL A 710 -2.68 -0.55 5.62
C VAL A 710 -1.70 -1.71 5.59
N ALA A 711 -2.17 -2.94 5.82
CA ALA A 711 -1.32 -4.12 5.93
C ALA A 711 -1.68 -5.17 4.87
N GLY A 712 -0.67 -5.70 4.19
CA GLY A 712 -0.73 -6.97 3.47
C GLY A 712 -0.74 -8.12 4.48
N VAL A 713 -1.53 -9.16 4.19
CA VAL A 713 -1.70 -10.33 5.06
C VAL A 713 -1.83 -11.64 4.30
N HIS A 714 -1.36 -12.73 4.92
CA HIS A 714 -1.64 -14.11 4.52
C HIS A 714 -2.28 -14.94 5.64
N TRP A 715 -2.66 -16.17 5.30
CA TRP A 715 -3.27 -17.16 6.19
C TRP A 715 -2.36 -18.39 6.33
N PRO A 716 -1.88 -18.76 7.53
CA PRO A 716 -0.84 -19.76 7.75
C PRO A 716 -1.33 -21.22 7.65
N GLY A 717 -2.39 -21.47 6.88
CA GLY A 717 -3.02 -22.78 6.69
C GLY A 717 -3.73 -22.98 5.35
N GLY A 718 -3.61 -22.03 4.41
CA GLY A 718 -4.10 -22.22 3.04
C GLY A 718 -3.19 -23.18 2.26
N ASN A 719 -3.78 -24.10 1.49
CA ASN A 719 -3.03 -25.01 0.61
C ASN A 719 -2.36 -24.24 -0.53
N SER A 720 -1.13 -23.75 -0.28
CA SER A 720 -0.32 -22.94 -1.20
C SER A 720 0.05 -23.63 -2.51
N ALA A 721 -0.13 -24.95 -2.59
CA ALA A 721 0.09 -25.78 -3.78
C ALA A 721 -0.69 -25.33 -5.04
N PHE A 722 -1.80 -24.58 -4.89
CA PHE A 722 -2.53 -24.01 -6.03
C PHE A 722 -2.04 -22.63 -6.49
N TYR A 723 -1.21 -21.94 -5.68
CA TYR A 723 -1.07 -20.48 -5.79
C TYR A 723 0.34 -19.89 -5.55
N GLY A 724 1.32 -20.66 -5.05
CA GLY A 724 2.74 -20.31 -5.20
C GLY A 724 3.27 -19.15 -4.36
N SER A 725 3.04 -19.19 -3.04
CA SER A 725 3.90 -18.58 -2.00
C SER A 725 4.34 -17.10 -2.13
N SER A 726 3.57 -16.22 -2.80
CA SER A 726 3.72 -14.77 -2.57
C SER A 726 3.17 -14.38 -1.19
N GLU A 727 3.67 -13.31 -0.60
CA GLU A 727 3.36 -12.96 0.80
C GLU A 727 1.99 -12.26 0.95
N ASP A 728 1.59 -11.38 0.01
CA ASP A 728 0.46 -10.47 0.22
C ASP A 728 -0.81 -10.89 -0.56
N TRP A 729 -1.55 -11.85 -0.01
CA TRP A 729 -2.81 -12.37 -0.60
C TRP A 729 -4.04 -11.52 -0.33
N HIS A 730 -4.01 -10.75 0.75
CA HIS A 730 -5.14 -9.97 1.23
C HIS A 730 -4.65 -8.68 1.88
N TRP A 731 -5.55 -7.71 2.02
CA TRP A 731 -5.23 -6.39 2.54
C TRP A 731 -6.29 -5.95 3.54
N VAL A 732 -5.83 -5.44 4.68
CA VAL A 732 -6.67 -4.98 5.79
C VAL A 732 -6.21 -3.60 6.25
N LEU A 733 -7.10 -2.87 6.92
CA LEU A 733 -6.73 -1.63 7.61
C LEU A 733 -6.63 -1.91 9.11
N VAL A 734 -5.43 -1.87 9.68
CA VAL A 734 -5.19 -1.93 11.13
C VAL A 734 -5.55 -0.58 11.74
N VAL A 735 -6.45 -0.61 12.73
CA VAL A 735 -7.14 0.57 13.26
C VAL A 735 -7.06 0.71 14.78
N GLY A 736 -6.54 -0.33 15.45
CA GLY A 736 -6.30 -0.34 16.88
C GLY A 736 -5.40 -1.51 17.28
N VAL A 737 -5.06 -1.57 18.56
CA VAL A 737 -4.42 -2.72 19.23
C VAL A 737 -4.99 -2.82 20.64
N ASP A 738 -5.16 -4.03 21.14
CA ASP A 738 -5.43 -4.28 22.56
C ASP A 738 -4.70 -5.56 23.04
N GLU A 739 -5.08 -6.10 24.20
CA GLU A 739 -4.48 -7.31 24.78
C GLU A 739 -4.67 -8.57 23.88
N GLY A 740 -5.63 -8.56 22.95
CA GLY A 740 -5.80 -9.58 21.91
C GLY A 740 -4.99 -9.33 20.64
N GLY A 741 -4.25 -8.23 20.55
CA GLY A 741 -3.43 -7.86 19.40
C GLY A 741 -4.09 -6.82 18.46
N PRO A 742 -3.68 -6.77 17.18
CA PRO A 742 -4.18 -5.76 16.24
C PRO A 742 -5.67 -5.91 15.94
N LEU A 743 -6.39 -4.79 16.05
CA LEU A 743 -7.77 -4.64 15.62
C LEU A 743 -7.77 -4.14 14.16
N ILE A 744 -8.48 -4.85 13.30
CA ILE A 744 -8.52 -4.63 11.85
C ILE A 744 -9.94 -4.37 11.34
N ASN A 745 -10.00 -3.59 10.28
CA ASN A 745 -11.09 -3.62 9.31
C ASN A 745 -10.73 -4.57 8.18
N ASP A 746 -11.57 -5.58 7.98
CA ASP A 746 -11.42 -6.58 6.92
C ASP A 746 -12.42 -6.33 5.79
N PRO A 747 -11.96 -5.89 4.60
CA PRO A 747 -12.83 -5.64 3.46
C PRO A 747 -13.38 -6.92 2.84
N TRP A 748 -12.85 -8.11 3.13
CA TRP A 748 -13.43 -9.37 2.63
C TRP A 748 -14.73 -9.74 3.34
N GLY A 749 -14.78 -9.51 4.66
CA GLY A 749 -15.96 -9.74 5.49
C GLY A 749 -16.91 -8.55 5.60
N GLY A 750 -16.46 -7.33 5.29
CA GLY A 750 -17.13 -6.11 5.78
C GLY A 750 -17.11 -6.03 7.30
N LYS A 751 -16.10 -6.65 7.95
CA LYS A 751 -15.97 -6.72 9.41
C LYS A 751 -15.22 -5.48 9.90
N ALA A 752 -15.80 -4.79 10.86
CA ALA A 752 -15.21 -3.62 11.51
C ALA A 752 -14.50 -4.01 12.81
N SER A 753 -13.30 -3.47 13.05
CA SER A 753 -12.59 -3.55 14.34
C SER A 753 -12.54 -4.96 14.98
N VAL A 754 -12.35 -6.01 14.18
CA VAL A 754 -12.15 -7.39 14.66
C VAL A 754 -10.67 -7.66 14.90
N HIS A 755 -10.32 -8.57 15.81
CA HIS A 755 -8.92 -8.95 15.99
C HIS A 755 -8.36 -9.63 14.74
N LEU A 756 -7.05 -9.54 14.53
CA LEU A 756 -6.32 -10.13 13.40
C LEU A 756 -6.48 -11.66 13.28
N ASP A 757 -6.76 -12.35 14.39
CA ASP A 757 -7.04 -13.79 14.40
C ASP A 757 -8.49 -14.14 14.01
N GLN A 758 -9.38 -13.14 13.93
CA GLN A 758 -10.82 -13.25 13.68
C GLN A 758 -11.25 -12.69 12.31
N GLY A 759 -10.31 -12.64 11.35
CA GLY A 759 -10.53 -12.17 9.97
C GLY A 759 -11.66 -12.90 9.23
N GLY A 760 -12.11 -12.37 8.10
CA GLY A 760 -13.18 -12.96 7.27
C GLY A 760 -12.82 -14.31 6.65
N LEU A 761 -11.53 -14.66 6.61
CA LEU A 761 -10.99 -15.94 6.15
C LEU A 761 -10.21 -16.70 7.25
N GLY A 762 -10.39 -16.31 8.53
CA GLY A 762 -9.72 -16.92 9.68
C GLY A 762 -8.55 -16.08 10.21
N LYS A 763 -7.58 -16.73 10.87
CA LYS A 763 -6.40 -16.06 11.43
C LYS A 763 -5.48 -15.55 10.33
N TYR A 764 -5.15 -14.27 10.40
CA TYR A 764 -4.14 -13.64 9.55
C TYR A 764 -2.77 -13.55 10.23
N VAL A 765 -1.74 -13.48 9.40
CA VAL A 765 -0.38 -13.03 9.71
C VAL A 765 -0.14 -11.78 8.88
N LEU A 766 0.57 -10.79 9.43
CA LEU A 766 0.92 -9.57 8.69
C LEU A 766 2.17 -9.80 7.85
N ASP A 767 2.31 -9.08 6.74
CA ASP A 767 3.45 -9.19 5.84
C ASP A 767 4.07 -7.79 5.63
N ASP A 768 3.70 -7.07 4.56
CA ASP A 768 4.09 -5.67 4.37
C ASP A 768 3.12 -4.69 5.08
N LEU A 769 3.66 -3.64 5.72
CA LEU A 769 2.92 -2.64 6.51
C LEU A 769 3.15 -1.24 5.94
N TYR A 770 2.07 -0.48 5.72
CA TYR A 770 2.13 0.86 5.12
C TYR A 770 1.37 1.89 5.96
N VAL A 771 2.02 3.01 6.25
CA VAL A 771 1.46 4.17 6.95
C VAL A 771 1.55 5.37 6.04
N PHE A 772 0.52 6.21 6.01
CA PHE A 772 0.46 7.38 5.14
C PHE A 772 0.20 8.64 5.95
N TRP A 773 1.08 9.64 5.84
CA TRP A 773 0.89 10.96 6.46
C TRP A 773 0.84 12.05 5.40
N GLN A 774 0.14 13.15 5.67
CA GLN A 774 -0.02 14.25 4.73
C GLN A 774 1.08 15.29 4.92
N ALA A 775 1.85 15.58 3.87
CA ALA A 775 2.82 16.66 3.86
C ALA A 775 2.14 18.01 4.16
N GLY A 776 2.60 18.72 5.19
CA GLY A 776 2.09 20.03 5.59
C GLY A 776 1.10 20.06 6.78
N GLN A 777 0.69 18.92 7.35
CA GLN A 777 -0.20 18.84 8.54
C GLN A 777 0.45 19.30 9.88
N GLN A 778 1.45 20.19 9.87
CA GLN A 778 2.11 20.68 11.09
C GLN A 778 1.33 21.79 11.86
N GLN A 779 0.09 22.11 11.48
CA GLN A 779 -0.63 23.23 12.07
C GLN A 779 -1.28 22.92 13.43
N GLY A 780 -0.60 23.31 14.51
CA GLY A 780 -1.25 23.76 15.76
C GLY A 780 -1.13 22.86 16.99
N GLY A 781 -0.65 21.63 16.86
CA GLY A 781 -0.39 20.73 17.99
C GLY A 781 0.50 19.57 17.54
N MET A 782 1.38 19.09 18.42
CA MET A 782 2.48 18.15 18.14
C MET A 782 2.13 17.06 17.10
N ALA A 783 2.45 17.32 15.84
CA ALA A 783 2.45 16.30 14.81
C ALA A 783 3.65 15.37 15.05
N PRO A 784 3.46 14.05 15.01
CA PRO A 784 4.57 13.10 15.13
C PRO A 784 5.50 13.21 13.92
N ALA A 785 6.80 13.05 14.14
CA ALA A 785 7.78 13.04 13.05
C ALA A 785 7.62 11.78 12.17
N PRO A 786 8.11 11.78 10.91
CA PRO A 786 7.99 10.63 10.01
C PRO A 786 8.60 9.38 10.63
N LEU A 787 7.96 8.22 10.46
CA LEU A 787 8.47 6.97 11.01
C LEU A 787 9.50 6.34 10.07
N ASP A 788 10.57 5.78 10.63
CA ASP A 788 11.51 4.94 9.89
C ASP A 788 11.01 3.48 9.72
N GLU A 789 11.85 2.62 9.14
CA GLU A 789 11.59 1.19 8.98
C GLU A 789 11.47 0.39 10.29
N ASN A 790 11.83 0.99 11.43
CA ASN A 790 11.72 0.44 12.78
C ASN A 790 10.47 0.97 13.51
N GLY A 791 9.83 2.01 12.99
CA GLY A 791 8.69 2.69 13.61
C GLY A 791 9.08 3.77 14.61
N GLU A 792 10.31 4.28 14.56
CA GLU A 792 10.82 5.36 15.40
C GLU A 792 10.68 6.75 14.71
N PRO A 793 10.46 7.84 15.46
CA PRO A 793 10.31 9.18 14.87
C PRO A 793 11.66 9.73 14.37
N THR A 794 11.76 9.95 13.06
CA THR A 794 12.97 10.44 12.39
C THR A 794 13.26 11.93 12.63
N THR A 795 14.48 12.34 12.28
CA THR A 795 14.84 13.75 12.03
C THR A 795 15.08 13.93 10.53
N GLU A 796 14.96 15.16 10.00
CA GLU A 796 14.85 15.39 8.54
C GLU A 796 16.01 14.85 7.69
N ASP A 797 17.21 14.69 8.27
CA ASP A 797 18.42 14.26 7.56
C ASP A 797 18.50 12.75 7.25
N SER A 798 17.59 11.90 7.75
CA SER A 798 17.75 10.44 7.75
C SER A 798 16.83 9.64 6.80
N LEU A 799 16.26 10.25 5.76
CA LEU A 799 15.33 9.57 4.84
C LEU A 799 16.05 8.66 3.80
N PRO A 800 15.65 7.38 3.63
CA PRO A 800 16.27 6.46 2.67
C PRO A 800 15.87 6.75 1.21
N LYS A 801 16.81 6.58 0.29
CA LYS A 801 16.67 6.94 -1.15
C LYS A 801 16.03 5.87 -2.05
N THR A 802 15.39 4.85 -1.49
CA THR A 802 14.98 3.63 -2.23
C THR A 802 13.48 3.35 -2.20
N LEU A 803 12.72 4.26 -2.79
CA LEU A 803 11.42 3.98 -3.41
C LEU A 803 11.43 4.69 -4.77
N GLN A 804 11.49 3.93 -5.87
CA GLN A 804 11.63 4.51 -7.21
C GLN A 804 10.31 5.14 -7.67
N TYR A 805 10.28 6.47 -7.67
CA TYR A 805 9.47 7.21 -8.64
C TYR A 805 9.94 6.86 -10.06
N ILE A 806 9.01 6.55 -10.95
CA ILE A 806 9.23 6.65 -12.40
C ILE A 806 8.79 8.06 -12.80
N ASP A 807 9.71 9.01 -12.69
CA ASP A 807 9.50 10.39 -13.14
C ASP A 807 9.87 10.50 -14.63
N GLU A 808 9.02 9.95 -15.50
CA GLU A 808 9.10 10.14 -16.95
C GLU A 808 8.19 11.31 -17.37
N THR A 809 8.60 12.53 -17.05
CA THR A 809 8.08 13.71 -17.78
C THR A 809 8.60 13.66 -19.23
N PRO A 810 7.74 13.58 -20.26
CA PRO A 810 8.21 13.66 -21.64
C PRO A 810 8.66 15.10 -21.95
N GLU A 811 9.96 15.31 -22.08
CA GLU A 811 10.51 16.60 -22.52
C GLU A 811 9.98 16.95 -23.92
N VAL A 812 9.40 18.15 -24.05
CA VAL A 812 9.00 18.69 -25.35
C VAL A 812 10.27 19.20 -26.05
N PRO A 813 10.66 18.65 -27.21
CA PRO A 813 11.91 19.02 -27.87
C PRO A 813 11.83 20.44 -28.44
N THR A 814 12.45 21.40 -27.75
CA THR A 814 12.77 22.71 -28.34
C THR A 814 13.90 22.54 -29.36
N PRO A 815 13.84 23.21 -30.53
CA PRO A 815 14.83 22.99 -31.59
C PRO A 815 16.15 23.70 -31.28
N THR A 816 17.16 22.94 -30.85
CA THR A 816 18.53 23.43 -30.70
C THR A 816 19.13 23.76 -32.07
N ALA A 817 19.66 24.97 -32.22
CA ALA A 817 20.30 25.39 -33.48
C ALA A 817 21.60 24.61 -33.72
N ALA A 818 21.86 24.26 -34.98
CA ALA A 818 23.14 23.67 -35.39
C ALA A 818 24.26 24.71 -35.24
N ALA A 819 25.34 24.32 -34.54
CA ALA A 819 26.57 25.10 -34.43
C ALA A 819 27.66 24.41 -35.26
N ASP A 820 27.93 24.94 -36.45
CA ASP A 820 29.02 24.45 -37.30
C ASP A 820 30.40 24.73 -36.67
N ALA A 821 31.24 23.71 -36.60
CA ALA A 821 32.64 23.81 -36.21
C ALA A 821 33.51 23.02 -37.21
N GLY A 822 34.13 23.73 -38.16
CA GLY A 822 34.78 23.09 -39.32
C GLY A 822 35.71 24.00 -40.13
N SER A 823 36.34 24.99 -39.50
CA SER A 823 37.28 25.89 -40.19
C SER A 823 38.59 25.16 -40.56
N SER A 824 38.84 24.99 -41.86
CA SER A 824 40.18 24.77 -42.40
C SER A 824 40.65 26.03 -43.12
N ALA A 825 41.93 26.36 -43.00
CA ALA A 825 42.50 27.59 -43.52
C ALA A 825 43.38 27.34 -44.75
N THR A 826 43.33 28.26 -45.71
CA THR A 826 44.36 28.48 -46.73
C THR A 826 44.40 29.96 -47.09
N ASP A 827 45.59 30.44 -47.46
CA ASP A 827 45.92 31.87 -47.60
C ASP A 827 45.30 32.57 -48.83
N GLY A 828 45.22 33.91 -48.77
CA GLY A 828 45.28 34.72 -49.99
C GLY A 828 44.68 36.13 -49.92
N GLY A 829 45.52 37.15 -50.18
CA GLY A 829 45.07 38.37 -50.89
C GLY A 829 44.79 39.63 -50.06
N PHE A 830 45.82 40.48 -49.94
CA PHE A 830 45.63 41.94 -49.79
C PHE A 830 44.97 42.53 -51.05
N VAL A 831 43.95 43.39 -50.93
CA VAL A 831 43.80 44.70 -51.62
C VAL A 831 42.64 45.48 -50.99
N ALA A 832 42.86 46.76 -50.72
CA ALA A 832 41.83 47.82 -50.68
C ALA A 832 42.27 48.90 -51.69
N PRO A 833 41.35 49.65 -52.35
CA PRO A 833 40.86 50.90 -51.73
C PRO A 833 39.46 51.39 -52.20
N ALA A 834 39.01 52.52 -51.60
CA ALA A 834 38.01 53.49 -52.11
C ALA A 834 36.54 53.00 -52.26
N GLY A 835 35.53 53.88 -52.27
CA GLY A 835 35.51 55.34 -52.00
C GLY A 835 34.25 56.02 -52.57
N ASP A 836 33.79 57.09 -51.92
CA ASP A 836 32.68 58.01 -52.30
C ASP A 836 31.27 57.35 -52.50
N GLY A 837 30.13 58.05 -52.45
CA GLY A 837 29.74 59.41 -52.02
C GLY A 837 28.27 59.35 -51.53
N GLY A 838 27.73 60.30 -50.74
CA GLY A 838 27.23 61.60 -51.22
C GLY A 838 25.93 61.49 -52.06
N THR A 839 24.79 62.14 -51.78
CA THR A 839 24.43 63.15 -50.78
C THR A 839 22.90 63.30 -50.61
N GLY A 840 22.42 63.70 -49.41
CA GLY A 840 21.32 64.68 -49.20
C GLY A 840 19.85 64.28 -49.48
N GLY A 841 18.86 64.68 -48.66
CA GLY A 841 18.93 65.33 -47.34
C GLY A 841 17.68 66.17 -46.98
N LYS A 842 17.61 66.61 -45.71
CA LYS A 842 16.60 67.54 -45.10
C LYS A 842 15.17 66.99 -44.98
N ALA A 843 14.31 67.41 -44.03
CA ALA A 843 14.44 68.00 -42.68
C ALA A 843 13.02 67.92 -42.01
N ALA A 844 12.75 68.20 -40.74
CA ALA A 844 13.53 68.74 -39.62
C ALA A 844 12.99 68.22 -38.26
N ALA A 845 13.74 68.47 -37.17
CA ALA A 845 13.34 68.77 -35.76
C ALA A 845 12.04 68.20 -35.13
N ALA A 846 11.97 67.90 -33.83
CA ALA A 846 12.80 68.28 -32.68
C ALA A 846 12.86 67.12 -31.65
N VAL A 847 13.98 66.80 -30.98
CA VAL A 847 14.62 67.51 -29.84
C VAL A 847 13.73 67.43 -28.57
N GLN A 848 14.13 66.82 -27.44
CA GLN A 848 15.46 66.25 -27.08
C GLN A 848 15.43 65.20 -25.93
N THR A 849 16.56 64.49 -25.81
CA THR A 849 17.24 63.90 -24.61
C THR A 849 16.73 64.23 -23.20
N ALA A 850 16.94 63.43 -22.15
CA ALA A 850 17.60 62.12 -21.92
C ALA A 850 17.10 61.55 -20.55
N ALA A 851 17.21 60.26 -20.18
CA ALA A 851 18.43 59.53 -19.81
C ALA A 851 19.29 60.25 -18.74
N LYS A 852 19.88 59.60 -17.71
CA LYS A 852 20.31 58.19 -17.62
C LYS A 852 20.60 57.73 -16.16
N ASP A 853 20.78 56.41 -16.00
CA ASP A 853 21.70 55.68 -15.10
C ASP A 853 21.70 55.82 -13.54
N SER A 854 21.35 54.70 -12.90
CA SER A 854 22.19 53.93 -11.93
C SER A 854 22.41 54.42 -10.48
N GLY A 855 22.78 53.48 -9.58
CA GLY A 855 23.37 53.83 -8.27
C GLY A 855 23.12 52.85 -7.10
N CYS A 856 23.86 51.75 -7.07
CA CYS A 856 23.89 50.64 -6.09
C CYS A 856 23.80 50.92 -4.55
N THR A 857 23.55 49.81 -3.84
CA THR A 857 24.13 49.34 -2.53
C THR A 857 23.56 49.74 -1.15
N SER A 858 23.37 48.67 -0.34
CA SER A 858 23.56 48.50 1.12
C SER A 858 22.82 49.40 2.14
N GLY A 859 21.73 48.85 2.71
CA GLY A 859 21.70 48.24 4.06
C GLY A 859 22.00 49.08 5.32
N GLY A 860 21.19 48.91 6.39
CA GLY A 860 21.51 49.46 7.72
C GLY A 860 20.34 49.67 8.68
N THR A 861 19.89 48.60 9.35
CA THR A 861 19.25 48.54 10.69
C THR A 861 18.56 49.77 11.32
N ALA A 862 17.29 49.53 11.71
CA ALA A 862 16.65 49.92 12.99
C ALA A 862 16.43 51.41 13.35
N SER A 863 15.15 51.80 13.43
CA SER A 863 14.52 52.17 14.72
C SER A 863 12.98 52.23 14.62
N SER A 864 12.30 51.99 15.73
CA SER A 864 10.84 51.92 15.84
C SER A 864 10.23 53.20 16.41
N MET A 865 9.08 53.65 15.89
CA MET A 865 7.87 54.10 16.63
C MET A 865 6.95 55.00 15.76
N LEU A 866 5.66 55.06 16.13
CA LEU A 866 4.62 55.99 15.64
C LEU A 866 4.30 55.82 14.12
N LEU A 867 3.16 55.24 13.73
CA LEU A 867 1.82 55.79 14.02
C LEU A 867 0.76 54.70 14.27
N TRP A 868 -0.11 54.93 15.25
CA TRP A 868 -1.46 54.32 15.32
C TRP A 868 -2.46 55.23 14.60
N LEU A 869 -3.47 54.63 13.93
CA LEU A 869 -4.87 55.11 13.72
C LEU A 869 -5.48 54.70 12.36
N ALA A 870 -5.89 53.42 12.19
CA ALA A 870 -6.68 52.99 11.04
C ALA A 870 -7.43 51.64 11.24
N PHE A 871 -8.11 51.40 12.37
CA PHE A 871 -8.75 50.09 12.63
C PHE A 871 -10.14 50.12 13.32
N ALA A 872 -10.88 51.23 13.20
CA ALA A 872 -12.15 51.44 13.90
C ALA A 872 -13.30 51.88 12.97
N ALA A 873 -13.73 51.01 12.05
CA ALA A 873 -14.80 51.33 11.08
C ALA A 873 -15.76 50.18 10.69
N TRP A 874 -15.59 48.94 11.18
CA TRP A 874 -16.32 47.78 10.63
C TRP A 874 -16.79 46.72 11.64
N TRP A 875 -17.10 47.10 12.90
CA TRP A 875 -17.48 46.12 13.94
C TRP A 875 -18.68 46.52 14.84
N VAL A 876 -19.47 47.54 14.48
CA VAL A 876 -20.59 48.04 15.30
C VAL A 876 -21.91 48.15 14.50
N ALA A 877 -22.20 47.14 13.66
CA ALA A 877 -23.33 47.23 12.71
C ALA A 877 -24.15 45.93 12.50
N ARG A 878 -24.13 44.95 13.42
CA ARG A 878 -25.05 43.77 13.30
C ARG A 878 -25.41 42.98 14.58
N ARG A 879 -25.98 43.62 15.60
CA ARG A 879 -26.85 42.93 16.61
C ARG A 879 -28.01 43.82 17.06
N GLN A 880 -29.17 43.20 17.26
CA GLN A 880 -30.49 43.79 17.58
C GLN A 880 -31.06 44.66 16.42
N ARG A 881 -32.33 44.53 15.98
CA ARG A 881 -33.50 43.83 16.54
C ARG A 881 -34.31 43.13 15.42
N HIS A 882 -34.48 41.81 15.48
CA HIS A 882 -35.74 41.15 15.80
C HIS A 882 -35.53 39.64 15.97
#